data_AF-A0A1F8M518-F1
#
_entry.id   AF-A0A1F8M518-F1
#
_cell.length_a   1.000
_cell.length_b   1.000
_cell.length_c   1.000
_cell.angle_alpha   90.00
_cell.angle_beta   90.00
_cell.angle_gamma   90.00
#
_symmetry.space_group_name_H-M   'P 1'
#
loop_
_entity.id
_entity.type
_entity.pdbx_description
1 polymer ?
#
loop_
_entity_poly.entity_id
_entity_poly.type
_entity_poly.pdbx_seq_one_letter_code
_entity_poly.pdbx_strand_id
1 'polypeptide(L)'
;MNRDSQKLGTSPKIAIIGGGPAGSFFALYVLHYARELGIRPEITVYQGRNLNELGPKGCKGCAGVISVTLLRNLGELGLNIPPAVIQTKIERYTVHSPYTSISIDNPEKDIEIASVYRGGGPRLSHFRNPISFDGWLLGEAQSRGITVENQRVSCVYLEPQAQVEVAGKRLSYDLVVLASGVNTKPVQIVGLDYAPPKTGTMAQDELYAGTAQVESRLGNVAHVFLIPHSRLIFGTLVPKGPFINVSVLSSGKQPVSVADFLSHDLVRSVLPEHYEHACGCRPRVVVSAAVNYYADRFVAIGDAAVTRLYKDGIGSSLLTARQAARTVVYHGLSRQDFERHYQPFCNSVAQDNWWGRLVFSINDRVKDSSAFLLAQQRLIGDEQENTKRPQPFTKAAWGMFTGSYRYSSIAKMAFSPASLVKLDLAIFREGLRALLHEEEAHPRRLHVGSKKVLILGGGFGGTYTLRHLIRSLNKNENIETTMVSDENFFLFTPLLHEAALGGIESRHIAYPIRRLHWRDRFNFINATVENIDLEGRKVNTTAGTLDFDYLILALGSVADMPDFDSTRAMERNIFTLKTLRDAQLVRNHIIGVFEQASIEMNPDRQSQLLTFIVAGAGYTGVQVVTELRDFIYRGLVKFYRTIDPGKIRIILVEAEPEIGVQLHARLGAYAMQHLQRMNIEVRLESRVTHAGEDDVEINDGEIVPAKTLIWVAGVAANRRIAELDTAKDNTGRVLVNEYLEIPGVTRVYALGDCAHFADPDTGQPIPPRAHIAARQSKVVAHNILADIRGRDKKPYCYSRQPEIVSLGTSRAIFRFHNLRLYGFWARLIWIGAYSLLVPETYNRVRIIMDWLLSLVFGRDITLLKPMEQSGPHRPGRSRYPG
;
A
#
# COMPACT_ATOMS: atom_id res chain seq x y z
N MET A 1 -11.25 35.05 50.77
CA MET A 1 -10.51 36.33 50.83
C MET A 1 -9.69 36.48 49.56
N ASN A 2 -10.06 37.49 48.78
CA ASN A 2 -9.46 38.12 47.60
C ASN A 2 -8.51 37.32 46.69
N ARG A 3 -9.04 36.91 45.53
CA ARG A 3 -8.31 36.99 44.27
C ARG A 3 -9.19 37.76 43.29
N ASP A 4 -8.78 38.97 42.95
CA ASP A 4 -9.50 39.86 42.04
C ASP A 4 -9.81 39.15 40.71
N SER A 5 -11.06 38.70 40.53
CA SER A 5 -11.55 38.44 39.17
C SER A 5 -11.53 39.80 38.47
N GLN A 6 -10.58 40.01 37.55
CA GLN A 6 -10.55 41.19 36.68
C GLN A 6 -11.76 41.11 35.73
N LYS A 7 -12.94 41.46 36.24
CA LYS A 7 -14.16 41.58 35.45
C LYS A 7 -14.03 42.78 34.53
N LEU A 8 -14.69 42.75 33.38
CA LEU A 8 -14.79 43.93 32.53
C LEU A 8 -15.43 45.05 33.33
N GLY A 9 -14.82 46.23 33.27
CA GLY A 9 -15.43 47.47 33.76
C GLY A 9 -16.70 47.80 32.97
N THR A 10 -17.36 48.90 33.34
CA THR A 10 -18.59 49.36 32.67
C THR A 10 -18.36 49.78 31.21
N SER A 11 -17.16 50.28 30.87
CA SER A 11 -16.77 50.65 29.51
C SER A 11 -15.31 50.24 29.19
N PRO A 12 -15.08 48.96 28.89
CA PRO A 12 -13.74 48.42 28.67
C PRO A 12 -13.23 48.71 27.25
N LYS A 13 -11.93 48.98 27.11
CA LYS A 13 -11.26 49.16 25.82
C LYS A 13 -10.71 47.84 25.29
N ILE A 14 -11.16 47.40 24.13
CA ILE A 14 -10.76 46.11 23.53
C ILE A 14 -10.09 46.35 22.17
N ALA A 15 -8.87 45.86 22.00
CA ALA A 15 -8.18 45.83 20.71
C ALA A 15 -8.26 44.44 20.08
N ILE A 16 -8.70 44.37 18.82
CA ILE A 16 -8.76 43.13 18.05
C ILE A 16 -7.79 43.25 16.87
N ILE A 17 -6.83 42.34 16.80
CA ILE A 17 -5.79 42.32 15.78
C ILE A 17 -6.23 41.39 14.63
N GLY A 18 -6.80 41.99 13.59
CA GLY A 18 -7.30 41.32 12.39
C GLY A 18 -8.82 41.27 12.28
N GLY A 19 -9.38 41.97 11.29
CA GLY A 19 -10.81 42.03 10.98
C GLY A 19 -11.33 40.93 10.04
N GLY A 20 -10.70 39.75 10.05
CA GLY A 20 -11.29 38.58 9.39
C GLY A 20 -12.42 37.96 10.22
N PRO A 21 -12.94 36.78 9.84
CA PRO A 21 -14.10 36.19 10.50
C PRO A 21 -13.93 36.03 12.01
N ALA A 22 -12.79 35.54 12.50
CA ALA A 22 -12.56 35.39 13.93
C ALA A 22 -12.69 36.73 14.69
N GLY A 23 -12.06 37.80 14.19
CA GLY A 23 -12.09 39.11 14.83
C GLY A 23 -13.47 39.76 14.76
N SER A 24 -14.10 39.75 13.59
CA SER A 24 -15.44 40.31 13.41
C SER A 24 -16.48 39.57 14.24
N PHE A 25 -16.45 38.23 14.27
CA PHE A 25 -17.34 37.45 15.14
C PHE A 25 -17.10 37.74 16.62
N PHE A 26 -15.84 37.84 17.05
CA PHE A 26 -15.55 38.14 18.45
C PHE A 26 -16.13 39.50 18.85
N ALA A 27 -15.93 40.53 18.03
CA ALA A 27 -16.46 41.86 18.27
C ALA A 27 -17.99 41.86 18.37
N LEU A 28 -18.66 41.17 17.45
CA LEU A 28 -20.12 41.03 17.42
C LEU A 28 -20.68 40.26 18.62
N TYR A 29 -20.03 39.16 19.02
CA TYR A 29 -20.44 38.38 20.18
C TYR A 29 -20.20 39.12 21.49
N VAL A 30 -19.10 39.88 21.61
CA VAL A 30 -18.88 40.74 22.78
C VAL A 30 -19.99 41.78 22.87
N LEU A 31 -20.35 42.47 21.78
CA LEU A 31 -21.49 43.40 21.80
C LEU A 31 -22.81 42.72 22.16
N HIS A 32 -23.06 41.52 21.63
CA HIS A 32 -24.28 40.76 21.89
C HIS A 32 -24.40 40.41 23.38
N TYR A 33 -23.37 39.81 23.98
CA TYR A 33 -23.38 39.43 25.40
C TYR A 33 -23.29 40.65 26.34
N ALA A 34 -22.55 41.69 25.96
CA ALA A 34 -22.41 42.90 26.78
C ALA A 34 -23.74 43.64 26.97
N ARG A 35 -24.63 43.61 25.96
CA ARG A 35 -25.98 44.20 26.07
C ARG A 35 -26.80 43.58 27.19
N GLU A 36 -26.68 42.28 27.43
CA GLU A 36 -27.40 41.57 28.50
C GLU A 36 -26.97 42.02 29.90
N LEU A 37 -25.72 42.47 30.05
CA LEU A 37 -25.13 42.89 31.33
C LEU A 37 -24.99 44.42 31.47
N GLY A 38 -25.49 45.20 30.51
CA GLY A 38 -25.38 46.66 30.52
C GLY A 38 -23.95 47.20 30.32
N ILE A 39 -23.02 46.40 29.81
CA ILE A 39 -21.62 46.79 29.55
C ILE A 39 -21.55 47.50 28.18
N ARG A 40 -20.78 48.59 28.09
CA ARG A 40 -20.59 49.36 26.85
C ARG A 40 -19.12 49.34 26.40
N PRO A 41 -18.67 48.26 25.74
CA PRO A 41 -17.27 48.11 25.35
C PRO A 41 -16.89 49.04 24.19
N GLU A 42 -15.72 49.66 24.29
CA GLU A 42 -15.07 50.39 23.18
C GLU A 42 -14.18 49.41 22.42
N ILE A 43 -14.63 48.95 21.25
CA ILE A 43 -13.93 47.93 20.46
C ILE A 43 -13.24 48.58 19.26
N THR A 44 -11.93 48.39 19.15
CA THR A 44 -11.12 48.79 17.99
C THR A 44 -10.60 47.55 17.26
N VAL A 45 -10.97 47.38 15.99
CA VAL A 45 -10.45 46.33 15.11
C VAL A 45 -9.34 46.91 14.23
N TYR A 46 -8.12 46.41 14.41
CA TYR A 46 -6.97 46.76 13.57
C TYR A 46 -6.92 45.83 12.36
N GLN A 47 -7.12 46.39 11.17
CA GLN A 47 -7.18 45.64 9.92
C GLN A 47 -6.32 46.31 8.84
N GLY A 48 -5.05 45.91 8.75
CA GLY A 48 -4.09 46.51 7.79
C GLY A 48 -4.22 46.06 6.33
N ARG A 49 -5.33 45.43 5.91
CA ARG A 49 -5.60 45.07 4.50
C ARG A 49 -7.04 45.43 4.16
N ASN A 50 -7.27 45.91 2.94
CA ASN A 50 -8.63 46.04 2.43
C ASN A 50 -9.17 44.65 2.02
N LEU A 51 -10.22 44.20 2.71
CA LEU A 51 -10.82 42.87 2.52
C LEU A 51 -11.66 42.76 1.23
N ASN A 52 -11.91 43.87 0.55
CA ASN A 52 -12.60 43.89 -0.74
C ASN A 52 -11.63 43.96 -1.93
N GLU A 53 -10.31 43.96 -1.70
CA GLU A 53 -9.35 43.91 -2.81
C GLU A 53 -9.31 42.55 -3.51
N LEU A 54 -9.10 42.58 -4.82
CA LEU A 54 -8.93 41.39 -5.65
C LEU A 54 -7.61 40.67 -5.36
N GLY A 55 -7.64 39.35 -5.52
CA GLY A 55 -6.47 38.49 -5.43
C GLY A 55 -5.86 38.38 -4.03
N PRO A 56 -4.58 38.00 -3.91
CA PRO A 56 -3.93 37.73 -2.63
C PRO A 56 -3.82 38.93 -1.67
N LYS A 57 -4.03 40.16 -2.17
CA LYS A 57 -4.00 41.37 -1.33
C LYS A 57 -5.20 41.42 -0.36
N GLY A 58 -6.41 41.09 -0.84
CA GLY A 58 -7.61 41.01 0.00
C GLY A 58 -7.96 39.60 0.49
N CYS A 59 -7.41 38.55 -0.12
CA CYS A 59 -7.72 37.15 0.21
C CYS A 59 -6.74 36.53 1.23
N LYS A 60 -7.23 35.55 2.02
CA LYS A 60 -6.42 34.75 2.97
C LYS A 60 -6.07 33.33 2.47
N GLY A 61 -6.33 33.04 1.19
CA GLY A 61 -6.03 31.75 0.54
C GLY A 61 -6.89 30.61 1.08
N CYS A 62 -8.22 30.82 1.11
CA CYS A 62 -9.17 29.82 1.57
C CYS A 62 -10.21 29.58 0.47
N ALA A 63 -10.63 28.31 0.31
CA ALA A 63 -11.61 27.90 -0.69
C ALA A 63 -12.99 28.56 -0.50
N GLY A 64 -13.29 29.10 0.69
CA GLY A 64 -14.48 29.92 0.90
C GLY A 64 -15.80 29.14 0.80
N VAL A 65 -15.89 28.00 1.49
CA VAL A 65 -17.17 27.27 1.64
C VAL A 65 -17.77 27.57 3.01
N ILE A 66 -19.04 27.96 3.01
CA ILE A 66 -19.86 28.26 4.19
C ILE A 66 -20.52 26.97 4.66
N SER A 67 -20.22 26.53 5.89
CA SER A 67 -20.78 25.32 6.47
C SER A 67 -22.18 25.53 7.05
N VAL A 68 -22.96 24.45 7.17
CA VAL A 68 -24.27 24.45 7.86
C VAL A 68 -24.14 24.94 9.29
N THR A 69 -23.05 24.59 9.98
CA THR A 69 -22.79 25.03 11.35
C THR A 69 -22.65 26.55 11.40
N LEU A 70 -21.92 27.16 10.47
CA LEU A 70 -21.77 28.61 10.42
C LEU A 70 -23.12 29.29 10.23
N LEU A 71 -23.92 28.85 9.25
CA LEU A 71 -25.25 29.43 8.98
C LEU A 71 -26.17 29.39 10.20
N ARG A 72 -26.20 28.27 10.95
CA ARG A 72 -26.97 28.16 12.19
C ARG A 72 -26.56 29.17 13.26
N ASN A 73 -25.27 29.45 13.39
CA ASN A 73 -24.76 30.36 14.43
C ASN A 73 -24.86 31.84 14.01
N LEU A 74 -24.91 32.16 12.72
CA LEU A 74 -25.17 33.53 12.26
C LEU A 74 -26.53 34.06 12.74
N GLY A 75 -27.54 33.18 12.83
CA GLY A 75 -28.86 33.53 13.37
C GLY A 75 -28.81 34.04 14.82
N GLU A 76 -27.88 33.56 15.65
CA GLU A 76 -27.68 34.03 17.03
C GLU A 76 -27.28 35.52 17.08
N LEU A 77 -26.57 35.99 16.06
CA LEU A 77 -26.16 37.40 15.90
C LEU A 77 -27.15 38.24 15.09
N GLY A 78 -28.27 37.66 14.65
CA GLY A 78 -29.23 38.27 13.74
C GLY A 78 -28.62 38.60 12.38
N LEU A 79 -27.67 37.78 11.90
CA LEU A 79 -26.98 37.99 10.63
C LEU A 79 -27.50 37.05 9.54
N ASN A 80 -27.77 37.61 8.36
CA ASN A 80 -28.12 36.87 7.16
C ASN A 80 -27.14 37.24 6.04
N ILE A 81 -26.54 36.24 5.39
CA ILE A 81 -25.56 36.48 4.32
C ILE A 81 -26.31 37.05 3.10
N PRO A 82 -25.92 38.23 2.57
CA PRO A 82 -26.57 38.81 1.41
C PRO A 82 -26.38 37.93 0.16
N PRO A 83 -27.37 37.85 -0.75
CA PRO A 83 -27.25 37.10 -2.01
C PRO A 83 -26.03 37.52 -2.83
N ALA A 84 -25.64 38.80 -2.79
CA ALA A 84 -24.48 39.33 -3.51
C ALA A 84 -23.13 38.76 -3.04
N VAL A 85 -23.06 38.17 -1.83
CA VAL A 85 -21.84 37.53 -1.30
C VAL A 85 -21.75 36.06 -1.74
N ILE A 86 -22.90 35.42 -1.92
CA ILE A 86 -23.03 34.01 -2.30
C ILE A 86 -22.70 33.88 -3.79
N GLN A 87 -21.75 33.01 -4.13
CA GLN A 87 -21.36 32.75 -5.53
C GLN A 87 -22.14 31.59 -6.10
N THR A 88 -22.17 30.46 -5.38
CA THR A 88 -22.93 29.27 -5.77
C THR A 88 -23.43 28.56 -4.53
N LYS A 89 -24.68 28.10 -4.55
CA LYS A 89 -25.20 27.19 -3.52
C LYS A 89 -24.83 25.77 -3.91
N ILE A 90 -24.27 25.00 -2.97
CA ILE A 90 -23.81 23.64 -3.24
C ILE A 90 -24.86 22.66 -2.67
N GLU A 91 -25.49 21.91 -3.56
CA GLU A 91 -26.57 20.98 -3.20
C GLU A 91 -26.04 19.57 -2.94
N ARG A 92 -24.93 19.22 -3.60
CA ARG A 92 -24.37 17.85 -3.64
C ARG A 92 -22.84 17.89 -3.69
N TYR A 93 -22.22 16.86 -3.13
CA TYR A 93 -20.84 16.50 -3.43
C TYR A 93 -20.78 15.24 -4.29
N THR A 94 -19.89 15.22 -5.29
CA THR A 94 -19.57 13.99 -6.02
C THR A 94 -18.12 13.62 -5.78
N VAL A 95 -17.91 12.42 -5.22
CA VAL A 95 -16.58 11.86 -4.98
C VAL A 95 -16.20 10.95 -6.14
N HIS A 96 -15.22 11.37 -6.92
CA HIS A 96 -14.70 10.65 -8.06
C HIS A 96 -13.50 9.79 -7.67
N SER A 97 -13.52 8.54 -8.15
CA SER A 97 -12.38 7.61 -8.16
C SER A 97 -12.28 6.96 -9.54
N PRO A 98 -11.16 6.29 -9.89
CA PRO A 98 -11.06 5.55 -11.14
C PRO A 98 -12.08 4.39 -11.28
N TYR A 99 -12.67 3.94 -10.18
CA TYR A 99 -13.58 2.80 -10.16
C TYR A 99 -15.06 3.21 -10.19
N THR A 100 -15.38 4.34 -9.56
CA THR A 100 -16.76 4.82 -9.44
C THR A 100 -16.81 6.30 -9.04
N SER A 101 -17.97 6.92 -9.29
CA SER A 101 -18.33 8.26 -8.79
C SER A 101 -19.50 8.15 -7.82
N ILE A 102 -19.32 8.66 -6.60
CA ILE A 102 -20.30 8.59 -5.52
C ILE A 102 -20.94 9.96 -5.34
N SER A 103 -22.24 10.06 -5.63
CA SER A 103 -23.02 11.28 -5.41
C SER A 103 -23.62 11.29 -4.00
N ILE A 104 -23.31 12.33 -3.24
CA ILE A 104 -23.72 12.52 -1.85
C ILE A 104 -24.56 13.80 -1.77
N ASP A 105 -25.86 13.61 -1.58
CA ASP A 105 -26.83 14.69 -1.40
C ASP A 105 -26.74 15.27 0.02
N ASN A 106 -27.12 16.53 0.17
CA ASN A 106 -27.19 17.17 1.48
C ASN A 106 -28.22 16.45 2.38
N PRO A 107 -27.80 15.83 3.50
CA PRO A 107 -28.73 15.17 4.41
C PRO A 107 -29.57 16.17 5.21
N GLU A 108 -29.21 17.45 5.23
CA GLU A 108 -29.95 18.51 5.92
C GLU A 108 -30.59 19.47 4.89
N LYS A 109 -31.70 19.01 4.29
CA LYS A 109 -32.38 19.67 3.16
C LYS A 109 -32.77 21.14 3.39
N ASP A 110 -32.97 21.53 4.65
CA ASP A 110 -33.43 22.88 5.01
C ASP A 110 -32.30 23.92 5.06
N ILE A 111 -31.03 23.51 4.94
CA ILE A 111 -29.88 24.43 5.02
C ILE A 111 -28.88 24.14 3.91
N GLU A 112 -28.82 25.06 2.94
CA GLU A 112 -27.90 25.00 1.81
C GLU A 112 -26.54 25.59 2.18
N ILE A 113 -25.48 24.84 1.91
CA ILE A 113 -24.11 25.36 1.99
C ILE A 113 -23.82 26.22 0.74
N ALA A 114 -22.89 27.16 0.86
CA ALA A 114 -22.60 28.11 -0.21
C ALA A 114 -21.10 28.33 -0.39
N SER A 115 -20.67 28.56 -1.63
CA SER A 115 -19.35 29.08 -1.94
C SER A 115 -19.37 30.61 -1.94
N VAL A 116 -18.33 31.22 -1.39
CA VAL A 116 -18.14 32.67 -1.27
C VAL A 116 -16.71 33.05 -1.61
N TYR A 117 -16.50 34.31 -1.97
CA TYR A 117 -15.16 34.89 -1.93
C TYR A 117 -14.86 35.45 -0.54
N ARG A 118 -13.75 35.00 0.04
CA ARG A 118 -13.25 35.53 1.33
C ARG A 118 -12.77 36.97 1.20
N GLY A 119 -12.08 37.27 0.10
CA GLY A 119 -11.66 38.62 -0.30
C GLY A 119 -12.45 39.10 -1.54
N GLY A 120 -12.01 40.15 -2.24
CA GLY A 120 -12.76 40.69 -3.39
C GLY A 120 -12.92 39.75 -4.60
N GLY A 121 -12.29 38.58 -4.58
CA GLY A 121 -12.36 37.59 -5.66
C GLY A 121 -10.98 37.29 -6.26
N PRO A 122 -10.93 36.55 -7.38
CA PRO A 122 -9.68 36.22 -8.09
C PRO A 122 -8.97 37.47 -8.60
N ARG A 123 -7.63 37.39 -8.76
CA ARG A 123 -6.81 38.52 -9.22
C ARG A 123 -7.22 39.04 -10.60
N LEU A 124 -7.55 38.14 -11.53
CA LEU A 124 -7.94 38.48 -12.90
C LEU A 124 -9.48 38.57 -13.05
N SER A 125 -10.18 39.18 -12.10
CA SER A 125 -11.64 39.34 -12.20
C SER A 125 -12.05 40.76 -12.63
N HIS A 126 -13.17 40.85 -13.37
CA HIS A 126 -13.73 42.11 -13.88
C HIS A 126 -14.82 42.71 -12.97
N PHE A 127 -14.82 42.37 -11.67
CA PHE A 127 -15.84 42.86 -10.74
C PHE A 127 -15.71 44.38 -10.54
N ARG A 128 -16.77 45.14 -10.83
CA ARG A 128 -16.78 46.59 -10.65
C ARG A 128 -16.79 47.02 -9.18
N ASN A 129 -17.51 46.28 -8.32
CA ASN A 129 -17.60 46.52 -6.87
C ASN A 129 -17.70 45.17 -6.13
N PRO A 130 -16.58 44.46 -5.90
CA PRO A 130 -16.62 43.15 -5.26
C PRO A 130 -17.01 43.26 -3.78
N ILE A 131 -18.03 42.51 -3.37
CA ILE A 131 -18.41 42.35 -1.96
C ILE A 131 -17.88 41.00 -1.48
N SER A 132 -16.92 41.02 -0.55
CA SER A 132 -16.37 39.81 0.04
C SER A 132 -17.11 39.39 1.30
N PHE A 133 -17.04 38.11 1.66
CA PHE A 133 -17.59 37.63 2.92
C PHE A 133 -16.91 38.27 4.13
N ASP A 134 -15.56 38.36 4.14
CA ASP A 134 -14.83 38.96 5.26
C ASP A 134 -15.11 40.47 5.34
N GLY A 135 -15.23 41.15 4.19
CA GLY A 135 -15.55 42.57 4.10
C GLY A 135 -16.97 42.90 4.55
N TRP A 136 -17.97 42.12 4.11
CA TRP A 136 -19.36 42.23 4.57
C TRP A 136 -19.44 42.04 6.09
N LEU A 137 -18.83 40.97 6.61
CA LEU A 137 -18.90 40.66 8.03
C LEU A 137 -18.21 41.73 8.90
N LEU A 138 -17.11 42.31 8.43
CA LEU A 138 -16.48 43.46 9.10
C LEU A 138 -17.35 44.73 8.99
N GLY A 139 -18.03 44.93 7.86
CA GLY A 139 -19.01 46.01 7.69
C GLY A 139 -20.19 45.92 8.66
N GLU A 140 -20.70 44.71 8.92
CA GLU A 140 -21.72 44.44 9.95
C GLU A 140 -21.23 44.75 11.37
N ALA A 141 -19.95 44.51 11.66
CA ALA A 141 -19.36 44.95 12.91
C ALA A 141 -19.32 46.48 13.00
N GLN A 142 -18.87 47.15 11.93
CA GLN A 142 -18.77 48.60 11.87
C GLN A 142 -20.13 49.30 11.98
N SER A 143 -21.18 48.77 11.32
CA SER A 143 -22.54 49.32 11.40
C SER A 143 -23.15 49.26 12.81
N ARG A 144 -22.62 48.38 13.67
CA ARG A 144 -23.01 48.22 15.08
C ARG A 144 -22.14 49.03 16.05
N GLY A 145 -21.34 49.97 15.55
CA GLY A 145 -20.57 50.92 16.36
C GLY A 145 -19.15 50.47 16.72
N ILE A 146 -18.61 49.45 16.05
CA ILE A 146 -17.21 49.01 16.25
C ILE A 146 -16.28 49.86 15.39
N THR A 147 -15.23 50.42 15.99
CA THR A 147 -14.23 51.20 15.28
C THR A 147 -13.30 50.28 14.49
N VAL A 148 -13.10 50.55 13.20
CA VAL A 148 -12.17 49.79 12.34
C VAL A 148 -11.04 50.72 11.92
N GLU A 149 -9.81 50.37 12.32
CA GLU A 149 -8.60 51.11 12.00
C GLU A 149 -7.82 50.38 10.90
N ASN A 150 -7.58 51.05 9.78
CA ASN A 150 -6.79 50.49 8.67
C ASN A 150 -5.29 50.63 8.93
N GLN A 151 -4.84 50.11 10.08
CA GLN A 151 -3.46 50.18 10.54
C GLN A 151 -2.99 48.79 10.96
N ARG A 152 -1.69 48.54 10.82
CA ARG A 152 -1.08 47.26 11.19
C ARG A 152 -0.45 47.36 12.58
N VAL A 153 -0.76 46.38 13.42
CA VAL A 153 -0.08 46.17 14.70
C VAL A 153 1.26 45.46 14.47
N SER A 154 2.36 46.04 14.98
CA SER A 154 3.69 45.44 14.92
C SER A 154 3.94 44.49 16.10
N CYS A 155 3.59 44.94 17.31
CA CYS A 155 3.88 44.27 18.56
C CYS A 155 2.73 44.40 19.57
N VAL A 156 2.59 43.41 20.44
CA VAL A 156 1.74 43.41 21.64
C VAL A 156 2.64 43.29 22.86
N TYR A 157 2.40 44.11 23.88
CA TYR A 157 3.13 44.08 25.15
C TYR A 157 2.16 43.78 26.30
N LEU A 158 2.55 42.87 27.20
CA LEU A 158 1.70 42.36 28.28
C LEU A 158 2.19 42.74 29.70
N GLU A 159 2.51 44.02 29.96
CA GLU A 159 2.96 44.49 31.29
C GLU A 159 2.33 45.82 31.69
N PRO A 160 1.98 46.01 32.98
CA PRO A 160 0.80 45.44 33.66
C PRO A 160 -0.55 45.73 32.98
N GLN A 161 -0.59 46.59 31.95
CA GLN A 161 -1.74 46.84 31.09
C GLN A 161 -1.42 46.38 29.66
N ALA A 162 -2.36 45.75 28.97
CA ALA A 162 -2.11 45.26 27.62
C ALA A 162 -1.96 46.43 26.64
N GLN A 163 -0.88 46.46 25.86
CA GLN A 163 -0.61 47.51 24.89
C GLN A 163 -0.41 46.94 23.49
N VAL A 164 -0.86 47.69 22.48
CA VAL A 164 -0.58 47.40 21.07
C VAL A 164 0.26 48.54 20.47
N GLU A 165 1.22 48.18 19.62
CA GLU A 165 2.06 49.13 18.91
C GLU A 165 1.60 49.30 17.47
N VAL A 166 1.26 50.54 17.11
CA VAL A 166 0.71 50.91 15.80
C VAL A 166 1.40 52.18 15.34
N ALA A 167 2.01 52.14 14.16
CA ALA A 167 2.75 53.28 13.58
C ALA A 167 3.76 53.93 14.56
N GLY A 168 4.43 53.11 15.38
CA GLY A 168 5.42 53.55 16.38
C GLY A 168 4.83 54.11 17.68
N LYS A 169 3.49 54.16 17.83
CA LYS A 169 2.81 54.58 19.07
C LYS A 169 2.28 53.37 19.83
N ARG A 170 2.40 53.39 21.16
CA ARG A 170 1.81 52.37 22.05
C ARG A 170 0.47 52.84 22.58
N LEU A 171 -0.55 52.00 22.43
CA LEU A 171 -1.93 52.28 22.86
C LEU A 171 -2.36 51.21 23.88
N SER A 172 -2.90 51.65 25.02
CA SER A 172 -3.32 50.77 26.11
C SER A 172 -4.77 50.31 25.98
N TYR A 173 -5.01 49.05 26.29
CA TYR A 173 -6.29 48.37 26.23
C TYR A 173 -6.52 47.51 27.47
N ASP A 174 -7.78 47.25 27.78
CA ASP A 174 -8.18 46.31 28.83
C ASP A 174 -8.04 44.86 28.39
N LEU A 175 -8.22 44.61 27.09
CA LEU A 175 -8.06 43.30 26.47
C LEU A 175 -7.49 43.44 25.05
N VAL A 176 -6.49 42.61 24.73
CA VAL A 176 -5.97 42.46 23.36
C VAL A 176 -6.31 41.08 22.83
N VAL A 177 -6.89 41.02 21.63
CA VAL A 177 -7.33 39.79 20.97
C VAL A 177 -6.53 39.56 19.71
N LEU A 178 -5.82 38.43 19.62
CA LEU A 178 -5.11 38.03 18.42
C LEU A 178 -6.03 37.21 17.51
N ALA A 179 -6.51 37.83 16.43
CA ALA A 179 -7.37 37.21 15.41
C ALA A 179 -6.71 37.12 14.01
N SER A 180 -5.38 37.30 13.95
CA SER A 180 -4.62 37.20 12.70
C SER A 180 -4.33 35.74 12.35
N GLY A 181 -4.91 35.25 11.25
CA GLY A 181 -4.69 33.88 10.80
C GLY A 181 -3.27 33.63 10.24
N VAL A 182 -2.92 32.35 10.06
CA VAL A 182 -1.56 31.90 9.70
C VAL A 182 -1.06 32.37 8.33
N ASN A 183 -1.91 32.92 7.46
CA ASN A 183 -1.50 33.52 6.17
C ASN A 183 -1.26 35.04 6.24
N THR A 184 -1.16 35.57 7.46
CA THR A 184 -0.83 36.98 7.74
C THR A 184 0.61 37.07 8.24
N LYS A 185 1.24 38.25 8.12
CA LYS A 185 2.55 38.49 8.75
C LYS A 185 2.38 38.36 10.28
N PRO A 186 3.29 37.66 10.98
CA PRO A 186 3.18 37.45 12.42
C PRO A 186 3.26 38.78 13.18
N VAL A 187 2.61 38.80 14.34
CA VAL A 187 2.67 39.88 15.33
C VAL A 187 3.47 39.35 16.50
N GLN A 188 4.45 40.12 16.97
CA GLN A 188 5.25 39.74 18.12
C GLN A 188 4.46 39.99 19.41
N ILE A 189 4.50 39.04 20.35
CA ILE A 189 3.88 39.17 21.66
C ILE A 189 5.00 39.15 22.69
N VAL A 190 5.21 40.27 23.36
CA VAL A 190 6.22 40.46 24.41
C VAL A 190 5.56 40.22 25.76
N GLY A 191 6.19 39.39 26.60
CA GLY A 191 5.65 38.97 27.90
C GLY A 191 4.87 37.65 27.87
N LEU A 192 4.81 36.96 26.72
CA LEU A 192 4.20 35.63 26.59
C LEU A 192 4.92 34.79 25.54
N ASP A 193 5.32 33.57 25.90
CA ASP A 193 5.91 32.59 24.98
C ASP A 193 4.87 31.94 24.06
N TYR A 194 4.14 32.75 23.31
CA TYR A 194 3.13 32.30 22.35
C TYR A 194 3.82 31.59 21.17
N ALA A 195 3.45 30.33 20.94
CA ALA A 195 3.87 29.59 19.75
C ALA A 195 2.67 29.36 18.82
N PRO A 196 2.71 29.88 17.57
CA PRO A 196 1.61 29.71 16.63
C PRO A 196 1.43 28.23 16.24
N PRO A 197 0.24 27.85 15.74
CA PRO A 197 -0.01 26.47 15.32
C PRO A 197 0.93 26.00 14.21
N LYS A 198 1.23 24.69 14.20
CA LYS A 198 1.90 24.05 13.05
C LYS A 198 0.99 24.11 11.83
N THR A 199 1.61 24.25 10.65
CA THR A 199 0.89 24.36 9.39
C THR A 199 1.34 23.34 8.36
N GLY A 200 0.40 22.90 7.51
CA GLY A 200 0.66 22.24 6.24
C GLY A 200 0.57 23.23 5.08
N THR A 201 1.00 22.84 3.89
CA THR A 201 0.89 23.66 2.67
C THR A 201 -0.13 23.05 1.72
N MET A 202 -1.08 23.86 1.27
CA MET A 202 -2.06 23.50 0.25
C MET A 202 -1.69 24.17 -1.09
N ALA A 203 -2.13 23.63 -2.21
CA ALA A 203 -2.07 24.32 -3.49
C ALA A 203 -3.50 24.69 -3.93
N GLN A 204 -3.71 25.94 -4.31
CA GLN A 204 -5.01 26.47 -4.72
C GLN A 204 -4.91 27.24 -6.02
N ASP A 205 -6.00 27.22 -6.78
CA ASP A 205 -6.20 28.06 -7.94
C ASP A 205 -7.67 28.45 -8.10
N GLU A 206 -7.91 29.48 -8.89
CA GLU A 206 -9.25 29.86 -9.34
C GLU A 206 -9.19 29.88 -10.87
N LEU A 207 -10.00 29.04 -11.50
CA LEU A 207 -10.09 28.96 -12.96
C LEU A 207 -11.29 29.78 -13.43
N TYR A 208 -11.13 30.60 -14.47
CA TYR A 208 -12.25 31.26 -15.13
C TYR A 208 -12.70 30.42 -16.32
N ALA A 209 -13.98 30.03 -16.38
CA ALA A 209 -14.56 29.30 -17.50
C ALA A 209 -15.84 29.96 -18.06
N GLY A 210 -16.36 30.98 -17.38
CA GLY A 210 -17.63 31.62 -17.71
C GLY A 210 -18.83 30.85 -17.17
N THR A 211 -19.90 31.57 -16.84
CA THR A 211 -21.07 31.01 -16.12
C THR A 211 -21.69 29.82 -16.84
N ALA A 212 -21.92 29.93 -18.16
CA ALA A 212 -22.55 28.86 -18.93
C ALA A 212 -21.74 27.55 -18.93
N GLN A 213 -20.40 27.63 -18.96
CA GLN A 213 -19.56 26.42 -18.92
C GLN A 213 -19.51 25.80 -17.51
N VAL A 214 -19.43 26.65 -16.47
CA VAL A 214 -19.45 26.16 -15.08
C VAL A 214 -20.78 25.48 -14.77
N GLU A 215 -21.90 26.11 -15.14
CA GLU A 215 -23.24 25.55 -14.90
C GLU A 215 -23.47 24.25 -15.68
N SER A 216 -23.05 24.18 -16.95
CA SER A 216 -23.25 22.96 -17.76
C SER A 216 -22.37 21.78 -17.34
N ARG A 217 -21.15 22.02 -16.83
CA ARG A 217 -20.21 20.95 -16.49
C ARG A 217 -20.22 20.57 -15.01
N LEU A 218 -20.32 21.55 -14.09
CA LEU A 218 -20.29 21.33 -12.65
C LEU A 218 -21.66 21.56 -11.99
N GLY A 219 -22.46 22.49 -12.51
CA GLY A 219 -23.74 22.87 -11.89
C GLY A 219 -23.57 23.34 -10.44
N ASN A 220 -24.49 22.93 -9.56
CA ASN A 220 -24.45 23.20 -8.11
C ASN A 220 -23.72 22.08 -7.32
N VAL A 221 -22.76 21.38 -7.96
CA VAL A 221 -22.08 20.23 -7.39
C VAL A 221 -20.61 20.54 -7.09
N ALA A 222 -20.16 20.19 -5.89
CA ALA A 222 -18.74 20.21 -5.55
C ALA A 222 -18.12 18.84 -5.83
N HIS A 223 -17.07 18.81 -6.64
CA HIS A 223 -16.42 17.58 -7.05
C HIS A 223 -15.17 17.32 -6.21
N VAL A 224 -15.06 16.12 -5.65
CA VAL A 224 -13.92 15.67 -4.84
C VAL A 224 -13.25 14.51 -5.57
N PHE A 225 -11.93 14.48 -5.60
CA PHE A 225 -11.15 13.48 -6.33
C PHE A 225 -10.26 12.69 -5.38
N LEU A 226 -10.46 11.37 -5.39
CA LEU A 226 -9.65 10.39 -4.68
C LEU A 226 -8.83 9.61 -5.71
N ILE A 227 -7.56 9.99 -5.88
CA ILE A 227 -6.66 9.40 -6.87
C ILE A 227 -5.81 8.30 -6.19
N PRO A 228 -5.96 7.01 -6.57
CA PRO A 228 -5.21 5.91 -5.99
C PRO A 228 -3.70 6.04 -6.18
N HIS A 229 -2.93 5.47 -5.26
CA HIS A 229 -1.46 5.41 -5.27
C HIS A 229 -0.77 6.77 -5.48
N SER A 230 -1.44 7.85 -5.08
CA SER A 230 -0.94 9.22 -5.20
C SER A 230 -0.68 9.84 -3.82
N ARG A 231 0.21 10.84 -3.79
CA ARG A 231 0.42 11.70 -2.62
C ARG A 231 -0.77 12.64 -2.34
N LEU A 232 -1.83 12.59 -3.14
CA LEU A 232 -3.02 13.41 -2.95
C LEU A 232 -3.85 12.84 -1.78
N ILE A 233 -4.08 13.64 -0.74
CA ILE A 233 -5.05 13.28 0.30
C ILE A 233 -6.45 13.44 -0.29
N PHE A 234 -6.72 14.60 -0.90
CA PHE A 234 -7.86 14.85 -1.78
C PHE A 234 -7.59 16.08 -2.65
N GLY A 235 -8.28 16.17 -3.79
CA GLY A 235 -8.39 17.39 -4.60
C GLY A 235 -9.85 17.73 -4.81
N THR A 236 -10.19 19.02 -4.96
CA THR A 236 -11.58 19.45 -5.18
C THR A 236 -11.69 20.48 -6.29
N LEU A 237 -12.81 20.43 -7.02
CA LEU A 237 -13.31 21.47 -7.90
C LEU A 237 -14.64 21.97 -7.34
N VAL A 238 -14.73 23.26 -7.01
CA VAL A 238 -15.94 23.86 -6.41
C VAL A 238 -16.41 25.04 -7.27
N PRO A 239 -17.65 25.04 -7.76
CA PRO A 239 -18.18 26.14 -8.56
C PRO A 239 -18.35 27.43 -7.74
N LYS A 240 -18.01 28.55 -8.36
CA LYS A 240 -18.09 29.91 -7.79
C LYS A 240 -18.48 30.92 -8.86
N GLY A 241 -19.76 30.94 -9.21
CA GLY A 241 -20.27 31.75 -10.32
C GLY A 241 -19.53 31.37 -11.63
N PRO A 242 -18.87 32.32 -12.33
CA PRO A 242 -18.14 32.01 -13.56
C PRO A 242 -16.75 31.37 -13.34
N PHE A 243 -16.38 31.11 -12.08
CA PHE A 243 -15.10 30.52 -11.71
C PHE A 243 -15.24 29.12 -11.10
N ILE A 244 -14.12 28.37 -11.10
CA ILE A 244 -13.97 27.08 -10.45
C ILE A 244 -12.81 27.16 -9.47
N ASN A 245 -13.08 26.99 -8.18
CA ASN A 245 -12.03 26.87 -7.18
C ASN A 245 -11.39 25.49 -7.25
N VAL A 246 -10.07 25.46 -7.41
CA VAL A 246 -9.26 24.24 -7.35
C VAL A 246 -8.52 24.22 -6.02
N SER A 247 -8.64 23.11 -5.30
CA SER A 247 -8.08 22.96 -3.96
C SER A 247 -7.42 21.60 -3.82
N VAL A 248 -6.10 21.57 -3.66
CA VAL A 248 -5.27 20.36 -3.68
C VAL A 248 -4.52 20.21 -2.36
N LEU A 249 -4.84 19.15 -1.62
CA LEU A 249 -4.14 18.78 -0.38
C LEU A 249 -3.34 17.50 -0.58
N SER A 250 -2.07 17.52 -0.19
CA SER A 250 -1.15 16.39 -0.39
C SER A 250 -0.45 15.99 0.90
N SER A 251 -0.04 14.71 0.97
CA SER A 251 0.84 14.20 1.99
C SER A 251 2.30 14.55 1.68
N GLY A 252 3.06 14.92 2.72
CA GLY A 252 4.48 15.28 2.62
C GLY A 252 4.77 16.79 2.63
N LYS A 253 6.05 17.16 2.49
CA LYS A 253 6.52 18.55 2.61
C LYS A 253 6.21 19.43 1.40
N GLN A 254 6.14 18.85 0.20
CA GLN A 254 5.83 19.58 -1.04
C GLN A 254 4.46 19.17 -1.58
N PRO A 255 3.53 20.12 -1.76
CA PRO A 255 2.21 19.83 -2.30
C PRO A 255 2.31 19.40 -3.78
N VAL A 256 1.38 18.54 -4.21
CA VAL A 256 1.14 18.28 -5.63
C VAL A 256 0.73 19.60 -6.29
N SER A 257 1.25 19.89 -7.49
CA SER A 257 0.93 21.13 -8.17
C SER A 257 -0.51 21.09 -8.71
N VAL A 258 -1.13 22.27 -8.85
CA VAL A 258 -2.46 22.37 -9.47
C VAL A 258 -2.41 21.88 -10.92
N ALA A 259 -1.34 22.19 -11.66
CA ALA A 259 -1.18 21.72 -13.03
C ALA A 259 -1.17 20.18 -13.14
N ASP A 260 -0.41 19.50 -12.27
CA ASP A 260 -0.40 18.02 -12.23
C ASP A 260 -1.79 17.46 -11.91
N PHE A 261 -2.49 18.09 -10.96
CA PHE A 261 -3.84 17.69 -10.57
C PHE A 261 -4.85 17.85 -11.73
N LEU A 262 -4.85 19.01 -12.40
CA LEU A 262 -5.75 19.30 -13.53
C LEU A 262 -5.43 18.42 -14.76
N SER A 263 -4.18 17.98 -14.92
CA SER A 263 -3.78 17.11 -16.03
C SER A 263 -4.28 15.67 -15.91
N HIS A 264 -4.77 15.26 -14.73
CA HIS A 264 -5.21 13.90 -14.48
C HIS A 264 -6.54 13.59 -15.19
N ASP A 265 -6.64 12.44 -15.87
CA ASP A 265 -7.79 12.09 -16.73
C ASP A 265 -9.13 12.17 -15.99
N LEU A 266 -9.18 11.66 -14.75
CA LEU A 266 -10.36 11.73 -13.89
C LEU A 266 -10.83 13.17 -13.61
N VAL A 267 -9.89 14.12 -13.53
CA VAL A 267 -10.19 15.54 -13.29
C VAL A 267 -10.62 16.20 -14.61
N ARG A 268 -9.91 15.89 -15.70
CA ARG A 268 -10.24 16.37 -17.05
C ARG A 268 -11.66 15.99 -17.50
N SER A 269 -12.18 14.83 -17.07
CA SER A 269 -13.54 14.42 -17.43
C SER A 269 -14.64 15.31 -16.82
N VAL A 270 -14.31 16.11 -15.79
CA VAL A 270 -15.24 17.03 -15.11
C VAL A 270 -14.95 18.50 -15.49
N LEU A 271 -13.71 18.81 -15.88
CA LEU A 271 -13.33 20.17 -16.26
C LEU A 271 -14.05 20.64 -17.54
N PRO A 272 -14.34 21.95 -17.67
CA PRO A 272 -14.75 22.54 -18.93
C PRO A 272 -13.68 22.42 -20.02
N GLU A 273 -14.10 22.48 -21.28
CA GLU A 273 -13.20 22.41 -22.44
C GLU A 273 -12.26 23.62 -22.52
N HIS A 274 -12.75 24.79 -22.07
CA HIS A 274 -11.97 26.03 -22.08
C HIS A 274 -12.02 26.70 -20.71
N TYR A 275 -10.85 26.99 -20.16
CA TYR A 275 -10.72 27.75 -18.93
C TYR A 275 -9.36 28.46 -18.88
N GLU A 276 -9.27 29.50 -18.04
CA GLU A 276 -8.06 30.29 -17.82
C GLU A 276 -7.69 30.33 -16.34
N HIS A 277 -6.39 30.36 -16.03
CA HIS A 277 -5.91 30.47 -14.65
C HIS A 277 -6.05 31.92 -14.16
N ALA A 278 -7.01 32.18 -13.28
CA ALA A 278 -7.30 33.53 -12.78
C ALA A 278 -6.51 33.90 -11.51
N CYS A 279 -6.19 32.94 -10.62
CA CYS A 279 -5.49 33.23 -9.37
C CYS A 279 -4.93 31.98 -8.64
N GLY A 280 -3.64 31.68 -8.81
CA GLY A 280 -2.94 30.60 -8.08
C GLY A 280 -2.28 31.04 -6.77
N CYS A 281 -2.32 30.20 -5.72
CA CYS A 281 -1.57 30.43 -4.47
C CYS A 281 -1.24 29.13 -3.70
N ARG A 282 -0.40 29.25 -2.67
CA ARG A 282 0.00 28.13 -1.78
C ARG A 282 -0.24 28.46 -0.31
N PRO A 283 -1.50 28.45 0.16
CA PRO A 283 -1.82 28.86 1.52
C PRO A 283 -1.36 27.84 2.55
N ARG A 284 -1.03 28.35 3.74
CA ARG A 284 -0.79 27.53 4.93
C ARG A 284 -2.11 27.16 5.57
N VAL A 285 -2.25 25.89 5.96
CA VAL A 285 -3.43 25.34 6.65
C VAL A 285 -3.03 24.85 8.04
N VAL A 286 -3.83 25.17 9.06
CA VAL A 286 -3.56 24.80 10.45
C VAL A 286 -3.73 23.29 10.68
N VAL A 287 -2.75 22.64 11.32
CA VAL A 287 -2.77 21.18 11.59
C VAL A 287 -2.57 20.81 13.07
N SER A 288 -2.32 21.81 13.93
CA SER A 288 -2.24 21.65 15.39
C SER A 288 -2.95 22.80 16.12
N ALA A 289 -3.02 22.75 17.44
CA ALA A 289 -3.29 23.93 18.26
C ALA A 289 -2.01 24.75 18.47
N ALA A 290 -2.17 26.01 18.85
CA ALA A 290 -1.13 26.90 19.35
C ALA A 290 -0.74 26.52 20.78
N VAL A 291 0.39 27.06 21.25
CA VAL A 291 0.84 26.97 22.65
C VAL A 291 0.78 28.37 23.26
N ASN A 292 0.38 28.48 24.54
CA ASN A 292 0.26 29.74 25.27
C ASN A 292 -0.60 30.79 24.53
N TYR A 293 -1.79 30.40 24.08
CA TYR A 293 -2.69 31.22 23.27
C TYR A 293 -3.65 32.11 24.09
N TYR A 294 -3.39 32.28 25.39
CA TYR A 294 -4.08 33.22 26.27
C TYR A 294 -3.18 33.59 27.46
N ALA A 295 -3.43 34.74 28.07
CA ALA A 295 -2.78 35.24 29.28
C ALA A 295 -3.72 36.25 29.97
N ASP A 296 -3.26 36.90 31.04
CA ASP A 296 -3.99 38.04 31.60
C ASP A 296 -4.16 39.12 30.52
N ARG A 297 -5.42 39.54 30.29
CA ARG A 297 -5.79 40.57 29.31
C ARG A 297 -5.40 40.25 27.85
N PHE A 298 -5.16 38.98 27.52
CA PHE A 298 -4.82 38.55 26.17
C PHE A 298 -5.44 37.21 25.79
N VAL A 299 -5.96 37.10 24.56
CA VAL A 299 -6.46 35.82 24.01
C VAL A 299 -6.27 35.75 22.50
N ALA A 300 -5.82 34.61 22.00
CA ALA A 300 -5.80 34.31 20.57
C ALA A 300 -7.02 33.46 20.18
N ILE A 301 -7.56 33.69 18.98
CA ILE A 301 -8.78 33.06 18.47
C ILE A 301 -8.65 32.64 17.00
N GLY A 302 -9.55 31.76 16.53
CA GLY A 302 -9.53 31.21 15.18
C GLY A 302 -8.23 30.47 14.84
N ASP A 303 -7.71 30.69 13.64
CA ASP A 303 -6.45 30.10 13.17
C ASP A 303 -5.22 30.45 14.04
N ALA A 304 -5.31 31.49 14.89
CA ALA A 304 -4.24 31.84 15.83
C ALA A 304 -4.23 30.97 17.10
N ALA A 305 -5.31 30.22 17.37
CA ALA A 305 -5.41 29.33 18.52
C ALA A 305 -5.61 27.87 18.10
N VAL A 306 -6.79 27.51 17.61
CA VAL A 306 -7.12 26.14 17.19
C VAL A 306 -8.20 26.17 16.12
N THR A 307 -8.09 25.28 15.14
CA THR A 307 -9.06 25.13 14.06
C THR A 307 -9.25 23.66 13.73
N ARG A 308 -10.44 23.29 13.24
CA ARG A 308 -10.71 21.93 12.79
C ARG A 308 -9.78 21.55 11.64
N LEU A 309 -9.22 20.35 11.72
CA LEU A 309 -8.27 19.84 10.73
C LEU A 309 -8.92 19.80 9.33
N TYR A 310 -8.30 20.41 8.31
CA TYR A 310 -8.67 20.34 6.87
C TYR A 310 -10.09 20.77 6.44
N LYS A 311 -10.98 21.19 7.34
CA LYS A 311 -12.33 21.63 6.99
C LYS A 311 -12.85 22.72 7.92
N ASP A 312 -13.85 23.49 7.46
CA ASP A 312 -14.64 24.43 8.26
C ASP A 312 -13.81 25.47 9.05
N GLY A 313 -12.87 26.12 8.37
CA GLY A 313 -12.03 27.17 8.98
C GLY A 313 -12.83 28.40 9.42
N ILE A 314 -13.87 28.78 8.67
CA ILE A 314 -14.74 29.92 9.00
C ILE A 314 -15.61 29.60 10.23
N GLY A 315 -16.24 28.41 10.25
CA GLY A 315 -17.01 27.97 11.42
C GLY A 315 -16.13 27.80 12.66
N SER A 316 -14.91 27.28 12.52
CA SER A 316 -13.95 27.21 13.63
C SER A 316 -13.58 28.59 14.17
N SER A 317 -13.42 29.57 13.28
CA SER A 317 -13.19 30.98 13.65
C SER A 317 -14.36 31.56 14.43
N LEU A 318 -15.60 31.28 14.02
CA LEU A 318 -16.80 31.70 14.75
C LEU A 318 -16.86 31.07 16.15
N LEU A 319 -16.68 29.76 16.25
CA LEU A 319 -16.89 29.04 17.52
C LEU A 319 -15.85 29.43 18.57
N THR A 320 -14.58 29.58 18.17
CA THR A 320 -13.52 30.08 19.07
C THR A 320 -13.77 31.52 19.50
N ALA A 321 -14.17 32.39 18.56
CA ALA A 321 -14.55 33.77 18.84
C ALA A 321 -15.71 33.86 19.83
N ARG A 322 -16.78 33.09 19.61
CA ARG A 322 -17.95 33.04 20.51
C ARG A 322 -17.55 32.60 21.92
N GLN A 323 -16.77 31.53 22.05
CA GLN A 323 -16.36 31.02 23.35
C GLN A 323 -15.43 31.99 24.09
N ALA A 324 -14.50 32.63 23.38
CA ALA A 324 -13.64 33.66 23.96
C ALA A 324 -14.46 34.88 24.41
N ALA A 325 -15.38 35.37 23.57
CA ALA A 325 -16.26 36.49 23.91
C ALA A 325 -17.12 36.18 25.14
N ARG A 326 -17.70 34.98 25.21
CA ARG A 326 -18.45 34.51 26.39
C ARG A 326 -17.58 34.48 27.65
N THR A 327 -16.33 34.00 27.53
CA THR A 327 -15.38 33.96 28.66
C THR A 327 -15.06 35.34 29.17
N VAL A 328 -14.74 36.24 28.24
CA VAL A 328 -14.44 37.65 28.51
C VAL A 328 -15.61 38.30 29.23
N VAL A 329 -16.82 38.25 28.67
CA VAL A 329 -17.99 38.99 29.19
C VAL A 329 -18.53 38.45 30.52
N TYR A 330 -18.67 37.12 30.67
CA TYR A 330 -19.34 36.55 31.84
C TYR A 330 -18.39 36.10 32.97
N HIS A 331 -17.10 35.90 32.70
CA HIS A 331 -16.17 35.32 33.67
C HIS A 331 -15.06 36.29 34.05
N GLY A 332 -14.29 36.79 33.08
CA GLY A 332 -13.24 37.77 33.33
C GLY A 332 -12.12 37.75 32.30
N LEU A 333 -11.08 38.54 32.59
CA LEU A 333 -9.93 38.77 31.70
C LEU A 333 -8.65 38.07 32.18
N SER A 334 -8.70 37.33 33.29
CA SER A 334 -7.50 36.68 33.83
C SER A 334 -7.15 35.40 33.07
N ARG A 335 -5.89 34.99 33.18
CA ARG A 335 -5.40 33.69 32.71
C ARG A 335 -6.22 32.53 33.28
N GLN A 336 -6.64 32.64 34.54
CA GLN A 336 -7.46 31.61 35.21
C GLN A 336 -8.87 31.51 34.61
N ASP A 337 -9.46 32.64 34.20
CA ASP A 337 -10.77 32.65 33.54
C ASP A 337 -10.69 31.96 32.18
N PHE A 338 -9.65 32.25 31.39
CA PHE A 338 -9.41 31.59 30.11
C PHE A 338 -9.09 30.10 30.28
N GLU A 339 -8.27 29.73 31.25
CA GLU A 339 -7.96 28.34 31.59
C GLU A 339 -9.21 27.54 31.97
N ARG A 340 -10.15 28.15 32.71
CA ARG A 340 -11.37 27.47 33.15
C ARG A 340 -12.47 27.42 32.10
N HIS A 341 -12.58 28.44 31.24
CA HIS A 341 -13.77 28.61 30.37
C HIS A 341 -13.45 28.60 28.87
N TYR A 342 -12.23 28.92 28.43
CA TYR A 342 -11.87 28.93 27.00
C TYR A 342 -10.99 27.73 26.60
N GLN A 343 -9.99 27.39 27.43
CA GLN A 343 -9.08 26.28 27.18
C GLN A 343 -9.81 24.92 27.04
N PRO A 344 -10.83 24.57 27.84
CA PRO A 344 -11.51 23.28 27.70
C PRO A 344 -12.20 23.13 26.33
N PHE A 345 -12.77 24.22 25.81
CA PHE A 345 -13.34 24.24 24.46
C PHE A 345 -12.24 24.03 23.42
N CYS A 346 -11.13 24.77 23.51
CA CYS A 346 -10.01 24.62 22.57
C CYS A 346 -9.41 23.21 22.60
N ASN A 347 -9.27 22.63 23.79
CA ASN A 347 -8.84 21.25 23.99
C ASN A 347 -9.82 20.26 23.34
N SER A 348 -11.13 20.50 23.44
CA SER A 348 -12.12 19.63 22.79
C SER A 348 -11.99 19.63 21.25
N VAL A 349 -11.67 20.79 20.65
CA VAL A 349 -11.40 20.89 19.21
C VAL A 349 -10.08 20.19 18.85
N ALA A 350 -9.03 20.38 19.65
CA ALA A 350 -7.75 19.71 19.45
C ALA A 350 -7.84 18.19 19.59
N GLN A 351 -8.65 17.68 20.54
CA GLN A 351 -8.94 16.26 20.71
C GLN A 351 -9.77 15.72 19.55
N ASP A 352 -10.77 16.46 19.06
CA ASP A 352 -11.54 16.05 17.87
C ASP A 352 -10.67 15.98 16.61
N ASN A 353 -9.64 16.82 16.49
CA ASN A 353 -8.66 16.74 15.39
C ASN A 353 -7.87 15.43 15.39
N TRP A 354 -7.72 14.74 16.53
CA TRP A 354 -7.13 13.39 16.56
C TRP A 354 -8.00 12.39 15.79
N TRP A 355 -9.33 12.42 15.99
CA TRP A 355 -10.28 11.64 15.20
C TRP A 355 -10.21 12.01 13.72
N GLY A 356 -10.04 13.29 13.40
CA GLY A 356 -9.85 13.74 12.02
C GLY A 356 -8.65 13.09 11.36
N ARG A 357 -7.49 13.04 12.03
CA ARG A 357 -6.29 12.38 11.51
C ARG A 357 -6.52 10.88 11.26
N LEU A 358 -7.22 10.21 12.17
CA LEU A 358 -7.58 8.80 12.00
C LEU A 358 -8.47 8.57 10.78
N VAL A 359 -9.55 9.35 10.65
CA VAL A 359 -10.51 9.24 9.54
C VAL A 359 -9.83 9.53 8.19
N PHE A 360 -9.00 10.57 8.08
CA PHE A 360 -8.25 10.85 6.85
C PHE A 360 -7.18 9.79 6.55
N SER A 361 -6.53 9.22 7.57
CA SER A 361 -5.56 8.13 7.39
C SER A 361 -6.22 6.85 6.86
N ILE A 362 -7.44 6.55 7.35
CA ILE A 362 -8.25 5.44 6.82
C ILE A 362 -8.64 5.74 5.37
N ASN A 363 -9.16 6.94 5.09
CA ASN A 363 -9.50 7.37 3.73
C ASN A 363 -8.32 7.22 2.75
N ASP A 364 -7.12 7.61 3.18
CA ASP A 364 -5.89 7.51 2.39
C ASP A 364 -5.48 6.05 2.08
N ARG A 365 -5.83 5.10 2.95
CA ARG A 365 -5.60 3.66 2.71
C ARG A 365 -6.68 3.03 1.85
N VAL A 366 -7.94 3.38 2.08
CA VAL A 366 -9.07 2.73 1.40
C VAL A 366 -9.33 3.27 0.00
N LYS A 367 -8.82 4.47 -0.35
CA LYS A 367 -8.92 5.04 -1.71
C LYS A 367 -8.32 4.13 -2.79
N ASP A 368 -7.41 3.23 -2.41
CA ASP A 368 -6.78 2.27 -3.32
C ASP A 368 -7.62 0.99 -3.54
N SER A 369 -8.70 0.78 -2.76
CA SER A 369 -9.55 -0.41 -2.80
C SER A 369 -10.82 -0.18 -3.62
N SER A 370 -10.94 -0.84 -4.78
CA SER A 370 -12.14 -0.79 -5.61
C SER A 370 -13.36 -1.39 -4.91
N ALA A 371 -13.20 -2.52 -4.22
CA ALA A 371 -14.27 -3.17 -3.48
C ALA A 371 -14.84 -2.28 -2.38
N PHE A 372 -13.98 -1.54 -1.67
CA PHE A 372 -14.41 -0.59 -0.65
C PHE A 372 -15.22 0.56 -1.24
N LEU A 373 -14.73 1.18 -2.31
CA LEU A 373 -15.39 2.33 -2.94
C LEU A 373 -16.72 1.96 -3.58
N LEU A 374 -16.82 0.78 -4.21
CA LEU A 374 -18.09 0.27 -4.74
C LEU A 374 -19.08 -0.07 -3.61
N ALA A 375 -18.61 -0.70 -2.53
CA ALA A 375 -19.44 -0.96 -1.36
C ALA A 375 -19.95 0.35 -0.74
N GLN A 376 -19.09 1.36 -0.63
CA GLN A 376 -19.46 2.68 -0.13
C GLN A 376 -20.49 3.37 -1.03
N GLN A 377 -20.30 3.33 -2.35
CA GLN A 377 -21.25 3.87 -3.33
C GLN A 377 -22.64 3.27 -3.12
N ARG A 378 -22.70 1.94 -3.01
CA ARG A 378 -23.95 1.21 -2.83
C ARG A 378 -24.63 1.56 -1.52
N LEU A 379 -23.91 1.53 -0.42
CA LEU A 379 -24.48 1.84 0.90
C LEU A 379 -25.02 3.27 0.97
N ILE A 380 -24.33 4.24 0.36
CA ILE A 380 -24.80 5.62 0.27
C ILE A 380 -26.02 5.71 -0.66
N GLY A 381 -26.01 5.03 -1.81
CA GLY A 381 -27.17 4.94 -2.70
C GLY A 381 -28.41 4.40 -1.99
N ASP A 382 -28.30 3.23 -1.36
CA ASP A 382 -29.38 2.58 -0.61
C ASP A 382 -29.93 3.48 0.52
N GLU A 383 -29.07 4.23 1.22
CA GLU A 383 -29.47 5.19 2.26
C GLU A 383 -30.19 6.41 1.69
N GLN A 384 -29.77 6.92 0.54
CA GLN A 384 -30.38 8.09 -0.09
C GLN A 384 -31.72 7.77 -0.75
N GLU A 385 -31.89 6.55 -1.27
CA GLU A 385 -33.19 6.07 -1.77
C GLU A 385 -34.22 5.88 -0.65
N ASN A 386 -33.79 5.48 0.54
CA ASN A 386 -34.66 5.24 1.69
C ASN A 386 -34.41 6.22 2.86
N THR A 387 -34.85 7.46 2.67
CA THR A 387 -34.69 8.57 3.63
C THR A 387 -35.40 8.37 4.98
N LYS A 388 -36.29 7.37 5.10
CA LYS A 388 -36.97 7.03 6.37
C LYS A 388 -36.05 6.26 7.34
N ARG A 389 -34.93 5.69 6.86
CA ARG A 389 -33.97 4.94 7.69
C ARG A 389 -32.80 5.84 8.14
N PRO A 390 -32.09 5.47 9.22
CA PRO A 390 -30.86 6.16 9.59
C PRO A 390 -29.85 6.13 8.44
N GLN A 391 -29.21 7.28 8.18
CA GLN A 391 -28.25 7.47 7.07
C GLN A 391 -26.80 7.70 7.58
N PRO A 392 -26.20 6.78 8.35
CA PRO A 392 -24.86 6.98 8.89
C PRO A 392 -23.78 7.12 7.82
N PHE A 393 -23.83 6.40 6.70
CA PHE A 393 -22.79 6.47 5.65
C PHE A 393 -22.88 7.79 4.88
N THR A 394 -24.09 8.22 4.52
CA THR A 394 -24.37 9.50 3.84
C THR A 394 -23.94 10.68 4.72
N LYS A 395 -24.34 10.69 6.00
CA LYS A 395 -23.96 11.76 6.95
C LYS A 395 -22.46 11.78 7.23
N ALA A 396 -21.82 10.62 7.33
CA ALA A 396 -20.37 10.53 7.52
C ALA A 396 -19.62 11.07 6.30
N ALA A 397 -20.01 10.67 5.09
CA ALA A 397 -19.39 11.10 3.84
C ALA A 397 -19.60 12.60 3.58
N TRP A 398 -20.83 13.11 3.78
CA TRP A 398 -21.13 14.55 3.72
C TRP A 398 -20.30 15.32 4.75
N GLY A 399 -20.30 14.87 6.01
CA GLY A 399 -19.60 15.50 7.11
C GLY A 399 -18.08 15.59 6.92
N MET A 400 -17.49 14.68 6.15
CA MET A 400 -16.06 14.66 5.85
C MET A 400 -15.61 15.93 5.11
N PHE A 401 -16.42 16.44 4.17
CA PHE A 401 -16.08 17.57 3.31
C PHE A 401 -16.73 18.90 3.71
N THR A 402 -17.92 18.87 4.32
CA THR A 402 -18.68 20.10 4.65
C THR A 402 -18.39 20.69 6.02
N GLY A 403 -17.87 19.87 6.93
CA GLY A 403 -17.66 20.27 8.32
C GLY A 403 -18.94 20.40 9.16
N SER A 404 -20.07 19.89 8.68
CA SER A 404 -21.33 19.87 9.44
C SER A 404 -21.27 19.05 10.74
N TYR A 405 -20.36 18.08 10.82
CA TYR A 405 -20.21 17.20 11.98
C TYR A 405 -18.77 17.20 12.53
N ARG A 406 -18.67 17.01 13.85
CA ARG A 406 -17.40 16.71 14.55
C ARG A 406 -16.81 15.40 14.03
N TYR A 407 -15.49 15.28 14.03
CA TYR A 407 -14.81 14.07 13.57
C TYR A 407 -15.13 12.85 14.43
N SER A 408 -15.23 13.03 15.74
CA SER A 408 -15.70 12.00 16.67
C SER A 408 -17.09 11.47 16.31
N SER A 409 -18.02 12.36 15.89
CA SER A 409 -19.35 11.94 15.41
C SER A 409 -19.28 11.19 14.10
N ILE A 410 -18.45 11.64 13.15
CA ILE A 410 -18.22 10.95 11.87
C ILE A 410 -17.66 9.54 12.12
N ALA A 411 -16.66 9.43 12.99
CA ALA A 411 -16.06 8.15 13.36
C ALA A 411 -17.09 7.22 14.02
N LYS A 412 -17.94 7.73 14.92
CA LYS A 412 -19.02 6.94 15.54
C LYS A 412 -20.04 6.44 14.50
N MET A 413 -20.40 7.25 13.51
CA MET A 413 -21.31 6.84 12.44
C MET A 413 -20.67 5.80 11.51
N ALA A 414 -19.40 5.99 11.13
CA ALA A 414 -18.69 5.10 10.22
C ALA A 414 -18.25 3.77 10.87
N PHE A 415 -17.85 3.80 12.14
CA PHE A 415 -17.26 2.65 12.85
C PHE A 415 -18.18 2.05 13.92
N SER A 416 -19.50 2.32 13.86
CA SER A 416 -20.44 1.60 14.72
C SER A 416 -20.44 0.11 14.38
N PRO A 417 -20.69 -0.81 15.34
CA PRO A 417 -20.75 -2.25 15.04
C PRO A 417 -21.71 -2.59 13.90
N ALA A 418 -22.88 -1.94 13.85
CA ALA A 418 -23.85 -2.13 12.78
C ALA A 418 -23.35 -1.61 11.43
N SER A 419 -22.65 -0.47 11.41
CA SER A 419 -22.04 0.08 10.18
C SER A 419 -20.91 -0.82 9.68
N LEU A 420 -20.06 -1.32 10.57
CA LEU A 420 -18.96 -2.22 10.21
C LEU A 420 -19.49 -3.53 9.61
N VAL A 421 -20.50 -4.15 10.22
CA VAL A 421 -21.13 -5.36 9.66
C VAL A 421 -21.75 -5.10 8.28
N LYS A 422 -22.46 -3.98 8.10
CA LYS A 422 -23.03 -3.61 6.80
C LYS A 422 -21.95 -3.38 5.74
N LEU A 423 -20.87 -2.70 6.13
CA LEU A 423 -19.74 -2.41 5.25
C LEU A 423 -18.98 -3.68 4.88
N ASP A 424 -18.70 -4.57 5.82
CA ASP A 424 -18.03 -5.84 5.58
C ASP A 424 -18.88 -6.76 4.69
N LEU A 425 -20.19 -6.83 4.92
CA LEU A 425 -21.11 -7.57 4.05
C LEU A 425 -21.16 -6.99 2.64
N ALA A 426 -21.17 -5.65 2.50
CA ALA A 426 -21.16 -4.99 1.20
C ALA A 426 -19.82 -5.21 0.49
N ILE A 427 -18.68 -5.08 1.18
CA ILE A 427 -17.34 -5.36 0.63
C ILE A 427 -17.22 -6.82 0.22
N PHE A 428 -17.71 -7.75 1.05
CA PHE A 428 -17.73 -9.17 0.73
C PHE A 428 -18.60 -9.44 -0.49
N ARG A 429 -19.81 -8.87 -0.56
CA ARG A 429 -20.73 -9.05 -1.69
C ARG A 429 -20.20 -8.44 -2.98
N GLU A 430 -19.61 -7.24 -2.94
CA GLU A 430 -18.99 -6.61 -4.11
C GLU A 430 -17.68 -7.29 -4.49
N GLY A 431 -16.92 -7.80 -3.53
CA GLY A 431 -15.77 -8.68 -3.79
C GLY A 431 -16.18 -9.99 -4.46
N LEU A 432 -17.29 -10.60 -4.00
CA LEU A 432 -17.86 -11.80 -4.59
C LEU A 432 -18.47 -11.52 -5.98
N ARG A 433 -19.10 -10.37 -6.18
CA ARG A 433 -19.61 -9.94 -7.50
C ARG A 433 -18.48 -9.60 -8.46
N ALA A 434 -17.41 -8.97 -8.02
CA ALA A 434 -16.21 -8.79 -8.84
C ALA A 434 -15.52 -10.13 -9.19
N LEU A 435 -15.78 -11.19 -8.39
CA LEU A 435 -15.38 -12.56 -8.67
C LEU A 435 -16.37 -13.33 -9.57
N LEU A 436 -17.66 -12.94 -9.60
CA LEU A 436 -18.75 -13.67 -10.28
C LEU A 436 -19.24 -12.99 -11.57
N HIS A 437 -19.23 -11.66 -11.64
CA HIS A 437 -19.45 -10.86 -12.85
C HIS A 437 -18.08 -10.41 -13.37
N GLU A 438 -17.46 -11.25 -14.19
CA GLU A 438 -16.67 -10.75 -15.32
C GLU A 438 -17.66 -10.12 -16.31
N GLU A 439 -18.09 -8.88 -16.06
CA GLU A 439 -18.82 -8.10 -17.07
C GLU A 439 -17.84 -7.26 -17.89
N GLU A 440 -17.73 -7.66 -19.16
CA GLU A 440 -17.27 -6.92 -20.34
C GLU A 440 -15.95 -6.14 -20.18
N ALA A 441 -14.86 -6.89 -20.19
CA ALA A 441 -13.60 -6.35 -20.66
C ALA A 441 -13.78 -5.90 -22.13
N HIS A 442 -13.79 -4.57 -22.34
CA HIS A 442 -13.52 -3.98 -23.65
C HIS A 442 -12.32 -4.71 -24.28
N PRO A 443 -12.30 -4.98 -25.60
CA PRO A 443 -11.16 -5.59 -26.26
C PRO A 443 -9.92 -4.72 -25.99
N ARG A 444 -9.04 -5.23 -25.13
CA ARG A 444 -7.87 -4.50 -24.65
C ARG A 444 -6.89 -4.37 -25.80
N ARG A 445 -6.52 -3.13 -26.12
CA ARG A 445 -5.36 -2.87 -26.97
C ARG A 445 -4.10 -3.17 -26.15
N LEU A 446 -3.32 -4.15 -26.58
CA LEU A 446 -1.93 -4.32 -26.15
C LEU A 446 -1.22 -2.98 -26.34
N HIS A 447 -0.58 -2.47 -25.28
CA HIS A 447 0.31 -1.32 -25.40
C HIS A 447 1.49 -1.77 -26.27
N VAL A 448 1.59 -1.24 -27.50
CA VAL A 448 2.76 -1.43 -28.34
C VAL A 448 3.86 -0.50 -27.82
N GLY A 449 4.69 -1.05 -26.94
CA GLY A 449 5.89 -0.40 -26.40
C GLY A 449 6.87 -0.02 -27.50
N SER A 450 7.61 1.09 -27.35
CA SER A 450 8.76 1.40 -28.22
C SER A 450 10.01 0.62 -27.83
N LYS A 451 10.01 -0.02 -26.65
CA LYS A 451 11.08 -0.91 -26.16
C LYS A 451 10.51 -2.24 -25.70
N LYS A 452 11.08 -3.35 -26.19
CA LYS A 452 10.67 -4.73 -25.89
C LYS A 452 11.58 -5.36 -24.83
N VAL A 453 11.03 -5.63 -23.66
CA VAL A 453 11.70 -6.37 -22.58
C VAL A 453 11.14 -7.80 -22.54
N LEU A 454 11.98 -8.78 -22.88
CA LEU A 454 11.62 -10.19 -22.92
C LEU A 454 12.21 -10.93 -21.72
N ILE A 455 11.35 -11.62 -20.97
CA ILE A 455 11.72 -12.42 -19.80
C ILE A 455 11.50 -13.89 -20.12
N LEU A 456 12.55 -14.71 -20.01
CA LEU A 456 12.46 -16.16 -20.19
C LEU A 456 12.46 -16.85 -18.83
N GLY A 457 11.33 -17.47 -18.46
CA GLY A 457 11.13 -18.26 -17.25
C GLY A 457 10.25 -17.59 -16.19
N GLY A 458 9.24 -18.33 -15.70
CA GLY A 458 8.29 -17.90 -14.66
C GLY A 458 8.73 -18.11 -13.21
N GLY A 459 9.99 -18.50 -12.97
CA GLY A 459 10.54 -18.78 -11.63
C GLY A 459 10.83 -17.53 -10.79
N PHE A 460 11.62 -17.69 -9.71
CA PHE A 460 11.99 -16.57 -8.82
C PHE A 460 12.64 -15.42 -9.59
N GLY A 461 13.54 -15.73 -10.53
CA GLY A 461 14.24 -14.71 -11.30
C GLY A 461 13.31 -13.88 -12.19
N GLY A 462 12.54 -14.55 -13.07
CA GLY A 462 11.68 -13.83 -14.00
C GLY A 462 10.50 -13.14 -13.32
N THR A 463 9.81 -13.82 -12.41
CA THR A 463 8.64 -13.27 -11.70
C THR A 463 9.01 -12.09 -10.80
N TYR A 464 10.13 -12.14 -10.07
CA TYR A 464 10.55 -10.99 -9.27
C TYR A 464 11.09 -9.84 -10.13
N THR A 465 11.76 -10.14 -11.25
CA THR A 465 12.23 -9.10 -12.18
C THR A 465 11.04 -8.36 -12.77
N LEU A 466 10.03 -9.09 -13.24
CA LEU A 466 8.77 -8.52 -13.71
C LEU A 466 8.10 -7.64 -12.64
N ARG A 467 7.99 -8.16 -11.41
CA ARG A 467 7.42 -7.46 -10.24
C ARG A 467 8.16 -6.15 -9.92
N HIS A 468 9.47 -6.08 -10.13
CA HIS A 468 10.28 -4.89 -9.88
C HIS A 468 10.24 -3.91 -11.05
N LEU A 469 10.29 -4.41 -12.30
CA LEU A 469 10.14 -3.61 -13.51
C LEU A 469 8.81 -2.86 -13.48
N ILE A 470 7.69 -3.58 -13.40
CA ILE A 470 6.36 -2.99 -13.51
C ILE A 470 6.09 -1.95 -12.41
N ARG A 471 6.48 -2.25 -11.16
CA ARG A 471 6.33 -1.30 -10.03
C ARG A 471 7.15 -0.02 -10.21
N SER A 472 8.23 -0.08 -10.98
CA SER A 472 9.16 1.02 -11.19
C SER A 472 8.89 1.79 -12.48
N LEU A 473 7.95 1.33 -13.32
CA LEU A 473 7.56 1.98 -14.58
C LEU A 473 6.61 3.17 -14.33
N ASN A 474 6.99 4.34 -14.82
CA ASN A 474 6.12 5.53 -14.83
C ASN A 474 5.01 5.37 -15.88
N LYS A 475 3.86 6.04 -15.72
CA LYS A 475 2.72 5.94 -16.66
C LYS A 475 3.08 6.31 -18.11
N ASN A 476 4.06 7.18 -18.32
CA ASN A 476 4.46 7.68 -19.64
C ASN A 476 5.55 6.83 -20.33
N GLU A 477 6.05 5.78 -19.69
CA GLU A 477 7.11 4.94 -20.26
C GLU A 477 6.48 3.84 -21.13
N ASN A 478 6.68 3.94 -22.45
CA ASN A 478 6.14 3.02 -23.44
C ASN A 478 7.02 1.75 -23.58
N ILE A 479 6.99 0.89 -22.56
CA ILE A 479 7.77 -0.35 -22.51
C ILE A 479 6.83 -1.55 -22.58
N GLU A 480 7.05 -2.42 -23.56
CA GLU A 480 6.37 -3.70 -23.70
C GLU A 480 7.17 -4.74 -22.92
N THR A 481 6.55 -5.37 -21.91
CA THR A 481 7.18 -6.45 -21.17
C THR A 481 6.46 -7.77 -21.45
N THR A 482 7.19 -8.73 -22.01
CA THR A 482 6.67 -10.07 -22.33
C THR A 482 7.41 -11.11 -21.50
N MET A 483 6.68 -12.02 -20.86
CA MET A 483 7.25 -13.19 -20.20
C MET A 483 6.83 -14.44 -20.95
N VAL A 484 7.81 -15.31 -21.21
CA VAL A 484 7.63 -16.64 -21.76
C VAL A 484 7.98 -17.65 -20.67
N SER A 485 7.06 -18.57 -20.39
CA SER A 485 7.29 -19.68 -19.47
C SER A 485 6.51 -20.89 -19.97
N ASP A 486 7.05 -22.08 -19.76
CA ASP A 486 6.39 -23.37 -20.03
C ASP A 486 5.29 -23.67 -19.00
N GLU A 487 5.45 -23.15 -17.78
CA GLU A 487 4.44 -23.18 -16.73
C GLU A 487 3.66 -21.85 -16.63
N ASN A 488 2.34 -21.92 -16.45
CA ASN A 488 1.48 -20.75 -16.29
C ASN A 488 1.46 -20.16 -14.87
N PHE A 489 2.26 -20.75 -13.96
CA PHE A 489 2.34 -20.38 -12.56
C PHE A 489 3.81 -20.20 -12.12
N PHE A 490 4.02 -19.30 -11.17
CA PHE A 490 5.24 -19.24 -10.38
C PHE A 490 5.18 -20.34 -9.32
N LEU A 491 6.28 -21.06 -9.10
CA LEU A 491 6.40 -22.10 -8.08
C LEU A 491 7.29 -21.62 -6.94
N PHE A 492 6.78 -21.65 -5.70
CA PHE A 492 7.58 -21.35 -4.51
C PHE A 492 8.36 -22.59 -4.08
N THR A 493 9.43 -22.88 -4.84
CA THR A 493 10.31 -24.05 -4.67
C THR A 493 10.86 -24.27 -3.25
N PRO A 494 11.07 -23.26 -2.38
CA PRO A 494 11.55 -23.49 -1.01
C PRO A 494 10.58 -24.29 -0.12
N LEU A 495 9.34 -24.55 -0.55
CA LEU A 495 8.37 -25.40 0.16
C LEU A 495 8.02 -26.69 -0.61
N LEU A 496 8.73 -26.98 -1.69
CA LEU A 496 8.41 -28.10 -2.57
C LEU A 496 8.59 -29.47 -1.87
N HIS A 497 9.55 -29.58 -0.96
CA HIS A 497 9.76 -30.78 -0.14
C HIS A 497 8.59 -31.09 0.78
N GLU A 498 7.94 -30.08 1.37
CA GLU A 498 6.74 -30.29 2.18
C GLU A 498 5.53 -30.65 1.31
N ALA A 499 5.41 -30.03 0.12
CA ALA A 499 4.33 -30.34 -0.82
C ALA A 499 4.42 -31.78 -1.36
N ALA A 500 5.62 -32.26 -1.67
CA ALA A 500 5.88 -33.62 -2.15
C ALA A 500 5.59 -34.70 -1.12
N LEU A 501 5.61 -34.35 0.18
CA LEU A 501 5.55 -35.31 1.27
C LEU A 501 4.37 -35.05 2.20
N GLY A 502 3.34 -34.37 1.68
CA GLY A 502 2.01 -34.22 2.29
C GLY A 502 1.91 -33.23 3.44
N GLY A 503 2.91 -32.39 3.67
CA GLY A 503 2.89 -31.33 4.69
C GLY A 503 2.12 -30.08 4.26
N ILE A 504 2.06 -29.81 2.96
CA ILE A 504 1.33 -28.69 2.33
C ILE A 504 0.62 -29.23 1.08
N GLU A 505 -0.55 -28.70 0.76
CA GLU A 505 -1.20 -29.02 -0.51
C GLU A 505 -0.44 -28.38 -1.69
N SER A 506 -0.14 -29.20 -2.71
CA SER A 506 0.75 -28.86 -3.82
C SER A 506 0.32 -27.56 -4.54
N ARG A 507 -0.99 -27.35 -4.73
CA ARG A 507 -1.49 -26.13 -5.39
C ARG A 507 -1.30 -24.86 -4.56
N HIS A 508 -1.13 -24.96 -3.24
CA HIS A 508 -0.94 -23.78 -2.39
C HIS A 508 0.44 -23.14 -2.57
N ILE A 509 1.43 -23.86 -3.10
CA ILE A 509 2.77 -23.32 -3.44
C ILE A 509 2.91 -22.90 -4.91
N ALA A 510 1.84 -22.97 -5.70
CA ALA A 510 1.78 -22.53 -7.10
C ALA A 510 0.92 -21.25 -7.23
N TYR A 511 1.40 -20.28 -8.01
CA TYR A 511 0.81 -18.94 -8.12
C TYR A 511 0.60 -18.59 -9.58
N PRO A 512 -0.64 -18.51 -10.09
CA PRO A 512 -0.88 -18.20 -11.49
C PRO A 512 -0.22 -16.86 -11.89
N ILE A 513 0.69 -16.89 -12.87
CA ILE A 513 1.42 -15.70 -13.34
C ILE A 513 0.44 -14.64 -13.85
N ARG A 514 -0.66 -15.06 -14.46
CA ARG A 514 -1.74 -14.18 -14.95
C ARG A 514 -2.47 -13.41 -13.85
N ARG A 515 -2.44 -13.88 -12.60
CA ARG A 515 -3.04 -13.17 -11.45
C ARG A 515 -2.14 -12.06 -10.92
N LEU A 516 -0.92 -11.93 -11.41
CA LEU A 516 -0.06 -10.80 -11.09
C LEU A 516 -0.65 -9.54 -11.76
N HIS A 517 -1.48 -8.79 -11.00
CA HIS A 517 -2.44 -7.76 -11.44
C HIS A 517 -1.84 -6.50 -12.13
N TRP A 518 -1.29 -6.62 -13.34
CA TRP A 518 -0.70 -5.48 -14.08
C TRP A 518 -1.13 -5.43 -15.55
N ARG A 519 -2.45 -5.42 -15.73
CA ARG A 519 -3.21 -5.81 -16.94
C ARG A 519 -2.90 -5.05 -18.24
N ASP A 520 -2.28 -3.88 -18.19
CA ASP A 520 -2.14 -3.01 -19.38
C ASP A 520 -0.70 -2.93 -19.94
N ARG A 521 0.30 -3.49 -19.24
CA ARG A 521 1.74 -3.32 -19.59
C ARG A 521 2.57 -4.61 -19.60
N PHE A 522 1.89 -5.74 -19.47
CA PHE A 522 2.52 -7.05 -19.36
C PHE A 522 1.79 -8.08 -20.23
N ASN A 523 2.57 -8.81 -21.02
CA ASN A 523 2.10 -9.96 -21.77
C ASN A 523 2.71 -11.25 -21.20
N PHE A 524 1.88 -12.28 -21.05
CA PHE A 524 2.32 -13.60 -20.63
C PHE A 524 1.99 -14.63 -21.71
N ILE A 525 3.02 -15.29 -22.20
CA ILE A 525 2.95 -16.35 -23.20
C ILE A 525 3.31 -17.67 -22.52
N ASN A 526 2.36 -18.60 -22.52
CA ASN A 526 2.60 -19.95 -22.04
C ASN A 526 3.21 -20.77 -23.20
N ALA A 527 4.54 -20.85 -23.27
CA ALA A 527 5.27 -21.50 -24.35
C ALA A 527 6.65 -21.94 -23.89
N THR A 528 7.19 -22.96 -24.55
CA THR A 528 8.54 -23.47 -24.29
C THR A 528 9.54 -22.75 -25.18
N VAL A 529 10.70 -22.38 -24.63
CA VAL A 529 11.80 -21.79 -25.38
C VAL A 529 12.56 -22.88 -26.15
N GLU A 530 12.64 -22.74 -27.47
CA GLU A 530 13.30 -23.70 -28.37
C GLU A 530 14.71 -23.26 -28.75
N ASN A 531 14.90 -21.97 -29.02
CA ASN A 531 16.22 -21.43 -29.38
C ASN A 531 16.33 -19.97 -28.96
N ILE A 532 17.53 -19.54 -28.56
CA ILE A 532 17.85 -18.16 -28.18
C ILE A 532 18.97 -17.67 -29.11
N ASP A 533 18.62 -16.76 -30.02
CA ASP A 533 19.55 -16.12 -30.94
C ASP A 533 19.92 -14.73 -30.40
N LEU A 534 21.10 -14.63 -29.80
CA LEU A 534 21.62 -13.39 -29.20
C LEU A 534 22.06 -12.38 -30.25
N GLU A 535 22.59 -12.83 -31.39
CA GLU A 535 23.07 -11.96 -32.48
C GLU A 535 21.89 -11.36 -33.25
N GLY A 536 20.94 -12.21 -33.67
CA GLY A 536 19.72 -11.80 -34.36
C GLY A 536 18.66 -11.18 -33.45
N ARG A 537 18.90 -11.18 -32.12
CA ARG A 537 18.01 -10.65 -31.06
C ARG A 537 16.60 -11.24 -31.07
N LYS A 538 16.54 -12.56 -31.23
CA LYS A 538 15.29 -13.32 -31.36
C LYS A 538 15.27 -14.52 -30.43
N VAL A 539 14.07 -14.86 -29.96
CA VAL A 539 13.81 -16.09 -29.22
C VAL A 539 12.74 -16.88 -29.94
N ASN A 540 13.05 -18.11 -30.33
CA ASN A 540 12.09 -19.04 -30.91
C ASN A 540 11.40 -19.81 -29.80
N THR A 541 10.08 -19.87 -29.86
CA THR A 541 9.23 -20.57 -28.90
C THR A 541 8.20 -21.41 -29.63
N THR A 542 7.57 -22.35 -28.92
CA THR A 542 6.45 -23.14 -29.46
C THR A 542 5.23 -22.30 -29.88
N ALA A 543 5.15 -21.03 -29.45
CA ALA A 543 4.11 -20.07 -29.84
C ALA A 543 4.56 -19.09 -30.95
N GLY A 544 5.76 -19.26 -31.50
CA GLY A 544 6.35 -18.40 -32.52
C GLY A 544 7.63 -17.68 -32.06
N THR A 545 8.17 -16.83 -32.95
CA THR A 545 9.41 -16.07 -32.71
C THR A 545 9.11 -14.71 -32.09
N LEU A 546 9.89 -14.31 -31.09
CA LEU A 546 9.78 -13.03 -30.38
C LEU A 546 11.09 -12.25 -30.47
N ASP A 547 11.03 -10.99 -30.90
CA ASP A 547 12.17 -10.07 -30.86
C ASP A 547 12.32 -9.41 -29.48
N PHE A 548 13.53 -8.96 -29.15
CA PHE A 548 13.78 -8.21 -27.91
C PHE A 548 14.76 -7.03 -28.08
N ASP A 549 14.58 -5.98 -27.28
CA ASP A 549 15.60 -4.95 -27.03
C ASP A 549 16.43 -5.27 -25.78
N TYR A 550 15.77 -5.86 -24.77
CA TYR A 550 16.36 -6.32 -23.52
C TYR A 550 15.91 -7.76 -23.27
N LEU A 551 16.84 -8.65 -22.96
CA LEU A 551 16.57 -10.05 -22.68
C LEU A 551 16.98 -10.40 -21.24
N ILE A 552 16.10 -11.09 -20.52
CA ILE A 552 16.35 -11.60 -19.18
C ILE A 552 16.27 -13.13 -19.21
N LEU A 553 17.41 -13.78 -18.99
CA LEU A 553 17.54 -15.23 -18.89
C LEU A 553 17.29 -15.66 -17.44
N ALA A 554 16.14 -16.27 -17.19
CA ALA A 554 15.70 -16.74 -15.88
C ALA A 554 15.01 -18.13 -15.94
N LEU A 555 15.47 -18.99 -16.85
CA LEU A 555 14.98 -20.37 -17.08
C LEU A 555 15.33 -21.34 -15.94
N GLY A 556 16.16 -20.92 -14.98
CA GLY A 556 16.57 -21.72 -13.83
C GLY A 556 17.52 -22.87 -14.18
N SER A 557 17.47 -23.90 -13.34
CA SER A 557 18.28 -25.13 -13.42
C SER A 557 17.40 -26.37 -13.55
N VAL A 558 17.96 -27.43 -14.13
CA VAL A 558 17.43 -28.79 -14.07
C VAL A 558 18.23 -29.65 -13.07
N ALA A 559 17.71 -30.82 -12.70
CA ALA A 559 18.47 -31.79 -11.92
C ALA A 559 19.65 -32.29 -12.77
N ASP A 560 20.84 -32.33 -12.18
CA ASP A 560 22.04 -32.87 -12.82
C ASP A 560 22.11 -34.36 -12.52
N MET A 561 21.47 -35.16 -13.37
CA MET A 561 21.49 -36.62 -13.25
C MET A 561 22.56 -37.18 -14.21
N PRO A 562 23.39 -38.15 -13.78
CA PRO A 562 24.27 -38.87 -14.69
C PRO A 562 23.48 -39.56 -15.82
N ASP A 563 24.14 -39.90 -16.93
CA ASP A 563 23.58 -40.43 -18.19
C ASP A 563 22.81 -41.78 -18.10
N PHE A 564 22.21 -42.14 -16.95
CA PHE A 564 21.18 -43.17 -16.88
C PHE A 564 19.92 -42.65 -17.59
N ASP A 565 19.93 -42.67 -18.92
CA ASP A 565 18.81 -42.42 -19.83
C ASP A 565 17.62 -41.71 -19.16
N SER A 566 17.75 -40.39 -18.96
CA SER A 566 16.74 -39.54 -18.30
C SER A 566 15.31 -39.75 -18.81
N THR A 567 15.16 -40.29 -20.03
CA THR A 567 13.87 -40.66 -20.64
C THR A 567 13.22 -41.90 -19.99
N ARG A 568 14.00 -42.78 -19.35
CA ARG A 568 13.57 -43.99 -18.64
C ARG A 568 13.68 -43.89 -17.12
N ALA A 569 14.02 -42.72 -16.57
CA ALA A 569 14.15 -42.50 -15.13
C ALA A 569 12.91 -42.96 -14.34
N MET A 570 11.71 -42.71 -14.87
CA MET A 570 10.46 -43.17 -14.26
C MET A 570 10.25 -44.69 -14.33
N GLU A 571 10.71 -45.36 -15.40
CA GLU A 571 10.66 -46.82 -15.53
C GLU A 571 11.55 -47.50 -14.46
N ARG A 572 12.59 -46.79 -14.02
CA ARG A 572 13.55 -47.24 -13.00
C ARG A 572 13.28 -46.68 -11.60
N ASN A 573 12.10 -46.10 -11.37
CA ASN A 573 11.72 -45.50 -10.08
C ASN A 573 12.71 -44.44 -9.54
N ILE A 574 13.29 -43.65 -10.44
CA ILE A 574 14.15 -42.52 -10.13
C ILE A 574 13.32 -41.25 -10.19
N PHE A 575 13.27 -40.51 -9.08
CA PHE A 575 12.48 -39.30 -8.94
C PHE A 575 13.37 -38.09 -8.67
N THR A 576 13.07 -36.97 -9.30
CA THR A 576 13.67 -35.68 -8.95
C THR A 576 12.76 -34.89 -8.01
N LEU A 577 13.21 -33.72 -7.58
CA LEU A 577 12.34 -32.77 -6.87
C LEU A 577 12.64 -31.32 -7.26
N LYS A 578 12.17 -30.92 -8.45
CA LYS A 578 12.31 -29.58 -9.00
C LYS A 578 10.98 -28.95 -9.43
N THR A 579 10.04 -29.77 -9.88
CA THR A 579 8.75 -29.30 -10.41
C THR A 579 7.57 -29.70 -9.52
N LEU A 580 6.39 -29.11 -9.76
CA LEU A 580 5.17 -29.53 -9.09
C LEU A 580 4.75 -30.97 -9.49
N ARG A 581 5.04 -31.35 -10.74
CA ARG A 581 4.85 -32.71 -11.25
C ARG A 581 5.71 -33.70 -10.46
N ASP A 582 6.98 -33.37 -10.24
CA ASP A 582 7.90 -34.21 -9.46
C ASP A 582 7.34 -34.47 -8.06
N ALA A 583 6.84 -33.43 -7.38
CA ALA A 583 6.24 -33.54 -6.06
C ALA A 583 5.04 -34.50 -6.04
N GLN A 584 4.18 -34.44 -7.05
CA GLN A 584 3.06 -35.37 -7.20
C GLN A 584 3.51 -36.80 -7.48
N LEU A 585 4.50 -36.98 -8.37
CA LEU A 585 5.05 -38.29 -8.71
C LEU A 585 5.68 -38.97 -7.49
N VAL A 586 6.53 -38.26 -6.74
CA VAL A 586 7.15 -38.77 -5.51
C VAL A 586 6.09 -39.19 -4.49
N ARG A 587 5.10 -38.33 -4.23
CA ARG A 587 4.03 -38.62 -3.26
C ARG A 587 3.25 -39.86 -3.64
N ASN A 588 2.79 -39.93 -4.89
CA ASN A 588 1.99 -41.04 -5.39
C ASN A 588 2.78 -42.34 -5.41
N HIS A 589 4.06 -42.29 -5.80
CA HIS A 589 4.94 -43.45 -5.77
C HIS A 589 5.08 -44.02 -4.37
N ILE A 590 5.41 -43.17 -3.38
CA ILE A 590 5.59 -43.63 -1.99
C ILE A 590 4.31 -44.26 -1.45
N ILE A 591 3.14 -43.64 -1.67
CA ILE A 591 1.86 -44.23 -1.25
C ILE A 591 1.61 -45.55 -1.99
N GLY A 592 1.83 -45.59 -3.31
CA GLY A 592 1.66 -46.80 -4.12
C GLY A 592 2.58 -47.95 -3.71
N VAL A 593 3.81 -47.66 -3.33
CA VAL A 593 4.77 -48.63 -2.78
C VAL A 593 4.27 -49.18 -1.44
N PHE A 594 3.66 -48.37 -0.59
CA PHE A 594 3.03 -48.84 0.65
C PHE A 594 1.80 -49.73 0.38
N GLU A 595 0.96 -49.40 -0.62
CA GLU A 595 -0.13 -50.26 -1.06
C GLU A 595 0.39 -51.63 -1.51
N GLN A 596 1.43 -51.66 -2.34
CA GLN A 596 2.07 -52.89 -2.81
C GLN A 596 2.70 -53.70 -1.67
N ALA A 597 3.49 -53.04 -0.81
CA ALA A 597 4.16 -53.69 0.31
C ALA A 597 3.17 -54.29 1.31
N SER A 598 1.97 -53.73 1.43
CA SER A 598 0.95 -54.20 2.38
C SER A 598 0.37 -55.57 2.03
N ILE A 599 0.43 -55.96 0.75
CA ILE A 599 -0.08 -57.24 0.21
C ILE A 599 1.04 -58.17 -0.26
N GLU A 600 2.30 -57.71 -0.28
CA GLU A 600 3.45 -58.52 -0.68
C GLU A 600 3.75 -59.58 0.39
N MET A 601 3.83 -60.84 -0.05
CA MET A 601 4.07 -61.99 0.83
C MET A 601 5.54 -62.38 0.90
N ASN A 602 6.34 -62.03 -0.12
CA ASN A 602 7.77 -62.29 -0.13
C ASN A 602 8.50 -61.24 0.74
N PRO A 603 9.15 -61.64 1.86
CA PRO A 603 9.82 -60.71 2.77
C PRO A 603 10.93 -59.88 2.11
N ASP A 604 11.65 -60.45 1.14
CA ASP A 604 12.77 -59.77 0.46
C ASP A 604 12.23 -58.67 -0.48
N ARG A 605 11.16 -58.97 -1.22
CA ARG A 605 10.48 -57.98 -2.08
C ARG A 605 9.79 -56.89 -1.25
N GLN A 606 9.19 -57.26 -0.13
CA GLN A 606 8.60 -56.30 0.79
C GLN A 606 9.68 -55.36 1.37
N SER A 607 10.84 -55.89 1.75
CA SER A 607 11.99 -55.10 2.22
C SER A 607 12.52 -54.14 1.16
N GLN A 608 12.60 -54.62 -0.08
CA GLN A 608 13.01 -53.82 -1.24
C GLN A 608 12.04 -52.66 -1.55
N LEU A 609 10.72 -52.91 -1.47
CA LEU A 609 9.69 -51.87 -1.57
C LEU A 609 9.84 -50.83 -0.46
N LEU A 610 10.16 -51.25 0.76
CA LEU A 610 10.26 -50.39 1.94
C LEU A 610 11.65 -49.76 2.14
N THR A 611 12.52 -49.83 1.14
CA THR A 611 13.83 -49.18 1.13
C THR A 611 13.81 -47.94 0.23
N PHE A 612 14.07 -46.78 0.84
CA PHE A 612 14.05 -45.46 0.19
C PHE A 612 15.44 -44.84 0.20
N ILE A 613 15.96 -44.49 -0.98
CA ILE A 613 17.28 -43.87 -1.12
C ILE A 613 17.10 -42.41 -1.55
N VAL A 614 17.79 -41.50 -0.87
CA VAL A 614 17.87 -40.08 -1.24
C VAL A 614 19.33 -39.75 -1.57
N ALA A 615 19.60 -39.31 -2.80
CA ALA A 615 20.93 -38.92 -3.25
C ALA A 615 21.14 -37.41 -3.12
N GLY A 616 22.21 -37.03 -2.41
CA GLY A 616 22.60 -35.66 -2.09
C GLY A 616 22.13 -35.23 -0.70
N ALA A 617 23.06 -34.84 0.18
CA ALA A 617 22.84 -34.33 1.53
C ALA A 617 23.07 -32.81 1.64
N GLY A 618 22.82 -32.07 0.56
CA GLY A 618 22.64 -30.62 0.61
C GLY A 618 21.37 -30.21 1.37
N TYR A 619 21.03 -28.91 1.35
CA TYR A 619 19.83 -28.36 2.00
C TYR A 619 18.57 -29.16 1.63
N THR A 620 18.31 -29.34 0.33
CA THR A 620 17.14 -30.06 -0.18
C THR A 620 17.14 -31.51 0.25
N GLY A 621 18.28 -32.20 0.19
CA GLY A 621 18.41 -33.60 0.63
C GLY A 621 18.03 -33.83 2.08
N VAL A 622 18.60 -33.01 2.98
CA VAL A 622 18.28 -33.07 4.41
C VAL A 622 16.80 -32.79 4.67
N GLN A 623 16.22 -31.83 3.95
CA GLN A 623 14.79 -31.52 4.04
C GLN A 623 13.92 -32.66 3.53
N VAL A 624 14.24 -33.23 2.36
CA VAL A 624 13.50 -34.34 1.76
C VAL A 624 13.54 -35.58 2.64
N VAL A 625 14.72 -35.99 3.12
CA VAL A 625 14.83 -37.23 3.90
C VAL A 625 14.13 -37.12 5.25
N THR A 626 14.15 -35.95 5.89
CA THR A 626 13.44 -35.72 7.16
C THR A 626 11.93 -35.63 6.96
N GLU A 627 11.47 -34.94 5.90
CA GLU A 627 10.06 -34.91 5.54
C GLU A 627 9.55 -36.30 5.13
N LEU A 628 10.36 -37.10 4.43
CA LEU A 628 10.02 -38.45 3.97
C LEU A 628 9.80 -39.36 5.16
N ARG A 629 10.72 -39.31 6.11
CA ARG A 629 10.58 -40.07 7.34
C ARG A 629 9.33 -39.67 8.12
N ASP A 630 9.06 -38.36 8.28
CA ASP A 630 7.84 -37.94 8.96
C ASP A 630 6.57 -38.36 8.19
N PHE A 631 6.60 -38.34 6.85
CA PHE A 631 5.49 -38.81 6.03
C PHE A 631 5.21 -40.30 6.27
N ILE A 632 6.25 -41.12 6.27
CA ILE A 632 6.13 -42.56 6.50
C ILE A 632 5.67 -42.86 7.93
N TYR A 633 6.40 -42.38 8.94
CA TYR A 633 6.19 -42.82 10.32
C TYR A 633 5.01 -42.14 11.02
N ARG A 634 4.70 -40.88 10.66
CA ARG A 634 3.54 -40.17 11.22
C ARG A 634 2.29 -40.25 10.35
N GLY A 635 2.48 -40.43 9.04
CA GLY A 635 1.39 -40.47 8.05
C GLY A 635 0.95 -41.89 7.73
N LEU A 636 1.83 -42.71 7.17
CA LEU A 636 1.48 -43.99 6.54
C LEU A 636 1.41 -45.17 7.54
N VAL A 637 2.45 -45.37 8.36
CA VAL A 637 2.61 -46.57 9.21
C VAL A 637 1.38 -46.90 10.07
N LYS A 638 0.68 -45.89 10.59
CA LYS A 638 -0.53 -46.07 11.41
C LYS A 638 -1.71 -46.70 10.66
N PHE A 639 -1.72 -46.66 9.33
CA PHE A 639 -2.80 -47.16 8.49
C PHE A 639 -2.44 -48.50 7.80
N TYR A 640 -1.16 -48.77 7.53
CA TYR A 640 -0.71 -50.01 6.90
C TYR A 640 -0.25 -51.04 7.95
N ARG A 641 -1.21 -51.73 8.58
CA ARG A 641 -0.96 -52.62 9.74
C ARG A 641 -0.11 -53.86 9.44
N THR A 642 0.01 -54.28 8.18
CA THR A 642 0.81 -55.45 7.76
C THR A 642 2.29 -55.14 7.64
N ILE A 643 2.67 -53.86 7.65
CA ILE A 643 4.06 -53.41 7.51
C ILE A 643 4.68 -53.25 8.90
N ASP A 644 5.79 -53.95 9.13
CA ASP A 644 6.63 -53.76 10.31
C ASP A 644 7.46 -52.47 10.17
N PRO A 645 7.28 -51.45 11.04
CA PRO A 645 8.03 -50.20 10.98
C PRO A 645 9.55 -50.36 11.13
N GLY A 646 10.01 -51.47 11.71
CA GLY A 646 11.42 -51.80 11.87
C GLY A 646 12.11 -52.25 10.57
N LYS A 647 11.32 -52.67 9.56
CA LYS A 647 11.84 -53.10 8.25
C LYS A 647 12.00 -51.96 7.23
N ILE A 648 11.50 -50.78 7.56
CA ILE A 648 11.59 -49.60 6.67
C ILE A 648 12.99 -49.02 6.76
N ARG A 649 13.66 -48.90 5.62
CA ARG A 649 15.01 -48.33 5.52
C ARG A 649 14.98 -47.02 4.75
N ILE A 650 15.63 -46.00 5.29
CA ILE A 650 15.78 -44.69 4.64
C ILE A 650 17.26 -44.36 4.63
N ILE A 651 17.84 -44.27 3.43
CA ILE A 651 19.27 -44.10 3.22
C ILE A 651 19.51 -42.75 2.55
N LEU A 652 20.35 -41.91 3.15
CA LEU A 652 20.84 -40.66 2.58
C LEU A 652 22.28 -40.85 2.11
N VAL A 653 22.52 -40.68 0.81
CA VAL A 653 23.83 -40.87 0.18
C VAL A 653 24.42 -39.50 -0.19
N GLU A 654 25.66 -39.23 0.19
CA GLU A 654 26.38 -37.98 -0.08
C GLU A 654 27.81 -38.27 -0.51
N ALA A 655 28.23 -37.60 -1.58
CA ALA A 655 29.55 -37.75 -2.19
C ALA A 655 30.65 -37.09 -1.35
N GLU A 656 30.29 -36.06 -0.60
CA GLU A 656 31.18 -35.29 0.25
C GLU A 656 31.36 -35.92 1.65
N PRO A 657 32.45 -35.60 2.38
CA PRO A 657 32.70 -36.11 3.72
C PRO A 657 31.82 -35.48 4.81
N GLU A 658 31.04 -34.44 4.48
CA GLU A 658 30.16 -33.75 5.43
C GLU A 658 28.77 -33.47 4.85
N ILE A 659 27.74 -33.58 5.68
CA ILE A 659 26.38 -33.16 5.31
C ILE A 659 26.33 -31.66 5.12
N GLY A 660 25.83 -31.25 3.96
CA GLY A 660 25.59 -29.87 3.64
C GLY A 660 26.87 -29.05 3.80
N VAL A 661 27.91 -29.35 3.02
CA VAL A 661 29.19 -28.59 2.95
C VAL A 661 28.99 -27.07 2.86
N GLN A 662 27.84 -26.63 2.36
CA GLN A 662 27.44 -25.22 2.28
C GLN A 662 26.89 -24.62 3.60
N LEU A 663 26.68 -25.44 4.63
CA LEU A 663 26.26 -25.05 5.98
C LEU A 663 27.49 -24.82 6.84
N HIS A 664 27.33 -24.01 7.87
CA HIS A 664 28.33 -23.93 8.92
C HIS A 664 28.55 -25.29 9.60
N ALA A 665 29.79 -25.73 9.80
CA ALA A 665 30.15 -27.03 10.37
C ALA A 665 29.31 -27.46 11.59
N ARG A 666 29.10 -26.56 12.57
CA ARG A 666 28.26 -26.85 13.75
C ARG A 666 26.78 -27.15 13.43
N LEU A 667 26.22 -26.55 12.38
CA LEU A 667 24.86 -26.84 11.92
C LEU A 667 24.80 -28.20 11.22
N GLY A 668 25.81 -28.51 10.38
CA GLY A 668 25.95 -29.83 9.75
C GLY A 668 26.04 -30.95 10.78
N ALA A 669 26.86 -30.77 11.83
CA ALA A 669 26.97 -31.72 12.94
C ALA A 669 25.63 -31.92 13.68
N TYR A 670 24.88 -30.85 13.93
CA TYR A 670 23.54 -30.98 14.53
C TYR A 670 22.56 -31.71 13.61
N ALA A 671 22.57 -31.41 12.31
CA ALA A 671 21.74 -32.09 11.32
C ALA A 671 22.05 -33.59 11.27
N MET A 672 23.33 -33.97 11.18
CA MET A 672 23.80 -35.36 11.23
C MET A 672 23.28 -36.07 12.48
N GLN A 673 23.48 -35.48 13.66
CA GLN A 673 23.02 -36.06 14.92
C GLN A 673 21.49 -36.20 14.98
N HIS A 674 20.75 -35.29 14.35
CA HIS A 674 19.29 -35.37 14.27
C HIS A 674 18.83 -36.46 13.29
N LEU A 675 19.47 -36.62 12.14
CA LEU A 675 19.20 -37.70 11.19
C LEU A 675 19.44 -39.08 11.81
N GLN A 676 20.55 -39.24 12.54
CA GLN A 676 20.87 -40.49 13.26
C GLN A 676 19.82 -40.83 14.32
N ARG A 677 19.36 -39.83 15.11
CA ARG A 677 18.25 -40.02 16.07
C ARG A 677 16.93 -40.40 15.41
N MET A 678 16.78 -40.06 14.13
CA MET A 678 15.65 -40.47 13.31
C MET A 678 15.89 -41.83 12.63
N ASN A 679 16.92 -42.61 12.99
CA ASN A 679 17.24 -43.88 12.34
C ASN A 679 17.33 -43.78 10.80
N ILE A 680 17.84 -42.66 10.30
CA ILE A 680 18.17 -42.48 8.89
C ILE A 680 19.62 -42.94 8.70
N GLU A 681 19.84 -43.87 7.78
CA GLU A 681 21.18 -44.36 7.43
C GLU A 681 21.87 -43.28 6.58
N VAL A 682 22.91 -42.63 7.11
CA VAL A 682 23.67 -41.63 6.34
C VAL A 682 24.98 -42.23 5.86
N ARG A 683 25.20 -42.18 4.54
CA ARG A 683 26.41 -42.67 3.86
C ARG A 683 27.14 -41.49 3.23
N LEU A 684 28.22 -41.08 3.88
CA LEU A 684 29.13 -40.04 3.39
C LEU A 684 30.18 -40.68 2.47
N GLU A 685 30.88 -39.84 1.71
CA GLU A 685 31.90 -40.30 0.74
C GLU A 685 31.37 -41.42 -0.17
N SER A 686 30.08 -41.31 -0.52
CA SER A 686 29.32 -42.33 -1.21
C SER A 686 28.58 -41.74 -2.39
N ARG A 687 28.73 -42.33 -3.58
CA ARG A 687 28.10 -41.87 -4.83
C ARG A 687 27.21 -42.99 -5.37
N VAL A 688 26.03 -42.62 -5.84
CA VAL A 688 25.19 -43.54 -6.61
C VAL A 688 25.77 -43.62 -8.02
N THR A 689 26.12 -44.83 -8.44
CA THR A 689 26.82 -45.09 -9.71
C THR A 689 26.00 -45.89 -10.71
N HIS A 690 24.92 -46.53 -10.26
CA HIS A 690 23.90 -47.13 -11.13
C HIS A 690 22.54 -47.17 -10.41
N ALA A 691 21.45 -47.15 -11.18
CA ALA A 691 20.10 -47.37 -10.68
C ALA A 691 19.34 -48.25 -11.68
N GLY A 692 19.03 -49.47 -11.25
CA GLY A 692 18.23 -50.45 -11.97
C GLY A 692 16.73 -50.31 -11.66
N GLU A 693 15.93 -51.30 -12.08
CA GLU A 693 14.49 -51.34 -11.78
C GLU A 693 14.22 -51.76 -10.32
N ASP A 694 15.14 -52.53 -9.74
CA ASP A 694 15.00 -53.26 -8.48
C ASP A 694 16.10 -52.91 -7.45
N ASP A 695 17.16 -52.22 -7.86
CA ASP A 695 18.34 -51.98 -7.04
C ASP A 695 19.05 -50.68 -7.42
N VAL A 696 19.86 -50.19 -6.48
CA VAL A 696 20.71 -49.02 -6.65
C VAL A 696 22.13 -49.37 -6.25
N GLU A 697 23.08 -49.07 -7.14
CA GLU A 697 24.50 -49.29 -6.91
C GLU A 697 25.16 -48.04 -6.32
N ILE A 698 25.96 -48.25 -5.27
CA ILE A 698 26.72 -47.22 -4.57
C ILE A 698 28.21 -47.55 -4.63
N ASN A 699 29.05 -46.56 -4.95
CA ASN A 699 30.51 -46.64 -4.98
C ASN A 699 31.11 -47.75 -5.87
N ASP A 700 30.44 -48.07 -6.99
CA ASP A 700 30.91 -49.09 -7.95
C ASP A 700 31.14 -50.48 -7.31
N GLY A 701 30.13 -50.98 -6.58
CA GLY A 701 30.15 -52.36 -6.08
C GLY A 701 29.14 -52.71 -4.99
N GLU A 702 28.58 -51.75 -4.26
CA GLU A 702 27.54 -52.05 -3.26
C GLU A 702 26.14 -51.96 -3.88
N ILE A 703 25.45 -53.10 -4.01
CA ILE A 703 24.08 -53.18 -4.53
C ILE A 703 23.09 -53.13 -3.37
N VAL A 704 22.24 -52.10 -3.36
CA VAL A 704 21.18 -51.92 -2.38
C VAL A 704 19.82 -52.20 -3.03
N PRO A 705 19.09 -53.26 -2.64
CA PRO A 705 17.74 -53.51 -3.14
C PRO A 705 16.80 -52.38 -2.73
N ALA A 706 16.25 -51.65 -3.70
CA ALA A 706 15.41 -50.50 -3.45
C ALA A 706 14.51 -50.19 -4.66
N LYS A 707 13.25 -49.85 -4.39
CA LYS A 707 12.28 -49.42 -5.41
C LYS A 707 12.08 -47.91 -5.46
N THR A 708 12.84 -47.14 -4.70
CA THR A 708 12.71 -45.67 -4.68
C THR A 708 14.06 -45.00 -4.56
N LEU A 709 14.45 -44.27 -5.61
CA LEU A 709 15.58 -43.35 -5.58
C LEU A 709 15.08 -41.91 -5.79
N ILE A 710 15.31 -41.03 -4.82
CA ILE A 710 15.04 -39.60 -4.95
C ILE A 710 16.36 -38.86 -5.17
N TRP A 711 16.56 -38.35 -6.37
CA TRP A 711 17.74 -37.62 -6.78
C TRP A 711 17.59 -36.12 -6.55
N VAL A 712 18.38 -35.58 -5.61
CA VAL A 712 18.47 -34.15 -5.33
C VAL A 712 19.93 -33.67 -5.26
N ALA A 713 20.86 -34.49 -5.76
CA ALA A 713 22.28 -34.19 -5.85
C ALA A 713 22.57 -33.39 -7.13
N GLY A 714 23.14 -32.20 -6.98
CA GLY A 714 23.57 -31.41 -8.14
C GLY A 714 22.44 -30.79 -8.96
N VAL A 715 22.77 -29.67 -9.61
CA VAL A 715 21.87 -28.95 -10.52
C VAL A 715 22.71 -28.40 -11.66
N ALA A 716 22.18 -28.49 -12.88
CA ALA A 716 22.79 -27.92 -14.07
C ALA A 716 21.91 -26.79 -14.61
N ALA A 717 22.50 -25.80 -15.28
CA ALA A 717 21.73 -24.76 -15.95
C ALA A 717 20.75 -25.39 -16.95
N ASN A 718 19.61 -24.74 -17.18
CA ASN A 718 18.68 -25.18 -18.22
C ASN A 718 19.42 -25.37 -19.57
N ARG A 719 19.10 -26.44 -20.30
CA ARG A 719 19.76 -26.79 -21.57
C ARG A 719 19.85 -25.61 -22.55
N ARG A 720 18.80 -24.79 -22.66
CA ARG A 720 18.78 -23.61 -23.54
C ARG A 720 19.76 -22.51 -23.13
N ILE A 721 20.19 -22.50 -21.88
CA ILE A 721 21.24 -21.62 -21.37
C ILE A 721 22.61 -22.24 -21.64
N ALA A 722 22.77 -23.54 -21.39
CA ALA A 722 24.01 -24.26 -21.62
C ALA A 722 24.41 -24.31 -23.11
N GLU A 723 23.45 -24.21 -24.04
CA GLU A 723 23.67 -24.18 -25.49
C GLU A 723 24.12 -22.81 -26.04
N LEU A 724 24.03 -21.72 -25.25
CA LEU A 724 24.37 -20.36 -25.71
C LEU A 724 25.87 -20.19 -26.00
N ASP A 725 26.24 -19.55 -27.10
CA ASP A 725 27.65 -19.24 -27.40
C ASP A 725 28.17 -18.06 -26.56
N THR A 726 28.43 -18.34 -25.28
CA THR A 726 28.89 -17.38 -24.27
C THR A 726 29.83 -18.10 -23.29
N ALA A 727 30.65 -17.34 -22.56
CA ALA A 727 31.47 -17.92 -21.50
C ALA A 727 30.57 -18.51 -20.39
N LYS A 728 30.79 -19.79 -20.04
CA LYS A 728 29.99 -20.55 -19.08
C LYS A 728 30.89 -21.30 -18.10
N ASP A 729 30.32 -21.68 -16.95
CA ASP A 729 30.96 -22.60 -16.02
C ASP A 729 30.69 -24.07 -16.35
N ASN A 730 31.30 -24.98 -15.58
CA ASN A 730 31.21 -26.42 -15.78
C ASN A 730 29.77 -26.99 -15.63
N THR A 731 28.85 -26.22 -15.05
CA THR A 731 27.43 -26.58 -14.90
C THR A 731 26.54 -25.90 -15.94
N GLY A 732 27.13 -25.23 -16.94
CA GLY A 732 26.43 -24.54 -18.02
C GLY A 732 25.87 -23.16 -17.65
N ARG A 733 26.22 -22.59 -16.49
CA ARG A 733 25.76 -21.25 -16.08
C ARG A 733 26.57 -20.17 -16.78
N VAL A 734 25.92 -19.15 -17.32
CA VAL A 734 26.58 -18.07 -18.07
C VAL A 734 27.31 -17.13 -17.12
N LEU A 735 28.57 -16.80 -17.42
CA LEU A 735 29.35 -15.83 -16.65
C LEU A 735 28.76 -14.44 -16.84
N VAL A 736 28.50 -13.75 -15.73
CA VAL A 736 27.96 -12.38 -15.72
C VAL A 736 28.87 -11.40 -15.02
N ASN A 737 28.81 -10.13 -15.43
CA ASN A 737 29.53 -9.04 -14.78
C ASN A 737 28.83 -8.56 -13.49
N GLU A 738 29.39 -7.53 -12.86
CA GLU A 738 28.86 -6.90 -11.64
C GLU A 738 27.42 -6.35 -11.78
N TYR A 739 26.97 -6.07 -13.01
CA TYR A 739 25.61 -5.59 -13.31
C TYR A 739 24.63 -6.72 -13.66
N LEU A 740 25.09 -7.98 -13.61
CA LEU A 740 24.37 -9.19 -14.03
C LEU A 740 24.14 -9.28 -15.54
N GLU A 741 25.00 -8.62 -16.34
CA GLU A 741 25.00 -8.67 -17.79
C GLU A 741 26.00 -9.71 -18.30
N ILE A 742 25.70 -10.31 -19.45
CA ILE A 742 26.63 -11.20 -20.15
C ILE A 742 27.74 -10.34 -20.79
N PRO A 743 29.02 -10.54 -20.45
CA PRO A 743 30.12 -9.81 -21.09
C PRO A 743 30.11 -10.00 -22.60
N GLY A 744 30.28 -8.91 -23.36
CA GLY A 744 30.28 -8.94 -24.82
C GLY A 744 28.89 -8.91 -25.48
N VAL A 745 27.80 -9.07 -24.72
CA VAL A 745 26.43 -9.03 -25.27
C VAL A 745 25.62 -7.90 -24.63
N THR A 746 25.34 -6.85 -25.40
CA THR A 746 24.64 -5.66 -24.88
C THR A 746 23.19 -5.98 -24.51
N ARG A 747 22.72 -5.50 -23.34
CA ARG A 747 21.32 -5.56 -22.88
C ARG A 747 20.76 -6.97 -22.66
N VAL A 748 21.63 -7.96 -22.46
CA VAL A 748 21.24 -9.31 -22.08
C VAL A 748 21.70 -9.58 -20.66
N TYR A 749 20.74 -9.94 -19.81
CA TYR A 749 20.94 -10.20 -18.38
C TYR A 749 20.68 -11.67 -18.09
N ALA A 750 21.49 -12.27 -17.23
CA ALA A 750 21.23 -13.60 -16.68
C ALA A 750 21.20 -13.54 -15.16
N LEU A 751 20.27 -14.25 -14.54
CA LEU A 751 20.16 -14.28 -13.07
C LEU A 751 19.59 -15.58 -12.54
N GLY A 752 19.64 -15.74 -11.22
CA GLY A 752 19.32 -16.99 -10.54
C GLY A 752 20.25 -18.11 -11.02
N ASP A 753 19.69 -19.30 -11.16
CA ASP A 753 20.47 -20.50 -11.46
C ASP A 753 20.97 -20.55 -12.92
N CYS A 754 20.62 -19.57 -13.76
CA CYS A 754 21.19 -19.42 -15.10
C CYS A 754 22.56 -18.72 -15.10
N ALA A 755 22.92 -18.02 -14.03
CA ALA A 755 24.06 -17.11 -13.99
C ALA A 755 25.15 -17.59 -13.03
N HIS A 756 26.40 -17.48 -13.48
CA HIS A 756 27.59 -17.59 -12.67
C HIS A 756 28.05 -16.17 -12.31
N PHE A 757 27.77 -15.76 -11.06
CA PHE A 757 28.26 -14.50 -10.51
C PHE A 757 29.33 -14.81 -9.46
N ALA A 758 30.56 -14.34 -9.70
CA ALA A 758 31.64 -14.38 -8.74
C ALA A 758 31.53 -13.17 -7.81
N ASP A 759 31.50 -13.42 -6.50
CA ASP A 759 31.43 -12.37 -5.48
C ASP A 759 32.72 -11.53 -5.50
N PRO A 760 32.66 -10.20 -5.78
CA PRO A 760 33.87 -9.37 -5.89
C PRO A 760 34.76 -9.40 -4.63
N ASP A 761 34.16 -9.59 -3.46
CA ASP A 761 34.88 -9.59 -2.19
C ASP A 761 35.66 -10.90 -1.94
N THR A 762 35.18 -12.03 -2.48
CA THR A 762 35.74 -13.35 -2.19
C THR A 762 36.30 -14.08 -3.41
N GLY A 763 35.98 -13.62 -4.62
CA GLY A 763 36.28 -14.29 -5.89
C GLY A 763 35.52 -15.60 -6.10
N GLN A 764 34.68 -16.02 -5.15
CA GLN A 764 33.99 -17.30 -5.17
C GLN A 764 32.61 -17.17 -5.82
N PRO A 765 32.12 -18.21 -6.53
CA PRO A 765 30.78 -18.20 -7.09
C PRO A 765 29.72 -18.21 -6.00
N ILE A 766 28.70 -17.38 -6.18
CA ILE A 766 27.54 -17.35 -5.29
C ILE A 766 26.67 -18.60 -5.48
N PRO A 767 26.12 -19.21 -4.41
CA PRO A 767 25.29 -20.40 -4.53
C PRO A 767 23.94 -20.13 -5.23
N PRO A 768 23.42 -21.09 -6.02
CA PRO A 768 22.13 -20.99 -6.70
C PRO A 768 20.98 -21.13 -5.70
N ARG A 769 20.40 -20.01 -5.22
CA ARG A 769 19.30 -20.01 -4.24
C ARG A 769 18.19 -19.05 -4.64
N ALA A 770 16.95 -19.44 -4.34
CA ALA A 770 15.75 -18.66 -4.65
C ALA A 770 15.79 -17.20 -4.14
N HIS A 771 16.27 -16.97 -2.92
CA HIS A 771 16.37 -15.62 -2.35
C HIS A 771 17.47 -14.77 -3.01
N ILE A 772 18.52 -15.40 -3.55
CA ILE A 772 19.57 -14.73 -4.33
C ILE A 772 18.98 -14.31 -5.67
N ALA A 773 18.28 -15.20 -6.36
CA ALA A 773 17.57 -14.89 -7.61
C ALA A 773 16.58 -13.71 -7.43
N ALA A 774 15.80 -13.70 -6.34
CA ALA A 774 14.88 -12.61 -6.03
C ALA A 774 15.59 -11.26 -5.79
N ARG A 775 16.81 -11.27 -5.23
CA ARG A 775 17.61 -10.05 -5.04
C ARG A 775 18.28 -9.58 -6.32
N GLN A 776 18.87 -10.49 -7.08
CA GLN A 776 19.44 -10.21 -8.40
C GLN A 776 18.37 -9.58 -9.31
N SER A 777 17.13 -10.09 -9.25
CA SER A 777 15.98 -9.54 -9.98
C SER A 777 15.74 -8.04 -9.74
N LYS A 778 15.94 -7.57 -8.51
CA LYS A 778 15.79 -6.14 -8.16
C LYS A 778 16.86 -5.29 -8.84
N VAL A 779 18.09 -5.79 -8.92
CA VAL A 779 19.21 -5.11 -9.57
C VAL A 779 19.05 -5.12 -11.08
N VAL A 780 18.72 -6.26 -11.69
CA VAL A 780 18.44 -6.36 -13.13
C VAL A 780 17.31 -5.42 -13.54
N ALA A 781 16.19 -5.42 -12.82
CA ALA A 781 15.09 -4.50 -13.10
C ALA A 781 15.51 -3.02 -12.97
N HIS A 782 16.36 -2.69 -12.00
CA HIS A 782 16.90 -1.35 -11.84
C HIS A 782 17.82 -0.96 -13.02
N ASN A 783 18.73 -1.85 -13.41
CA ASN A 783 19.74 -1.60 -14.44
C ASN A 783 19.11 -1.47 -15.83
N ILE A 784 18.09 -2.27 -16.16
CA ILE A 784 17.31 -2.11 -17.39
C ILE A 784 16.66 -0.73 -17.44
N LEU A 785 16.00 -0.31 -16.36
CA LEU A 785 15.35 1.00 -16.31
C LEU A 785 16.38 2.14 -16.28
N ALA A 786 17.55 1.94 -15.67
CA ALA A 786 18.64 2.91 -15.70
C ALA A 786 19.14 3.11 -17.13
N ASP A 787 19.40 2.03 -17.87
CA ASP A 787 19.82 2.06 -19.28
C ASP A 787 18.78 2.77 -20.16
N ILE A 788 17.49 2.40 -20.03
CA ILE A 788 16.39 3.03 -20.77
C ILE A 788 16.29 4.54 -20.47
N ARG A 789 16.60 4.96 -19.24
CA ARG A 789 16.50 6.35 -18.79
C ARG A 789 17.79 7.15 -18.93
N GLY A 790 18.87 6.56 -19.46
CA GLY A 790 20.18 7.20 -19.53
C GLY A 790 20.78 7.53 -18.16
N ARG A 791 20.60 6.64 -17.18
CA ARG A 791 21.17 6.76 -15.82
C ARG A 791 22.20 5.66 -15.58
N ASP A 792 23.07 5.87 -14.59
CA ASP A 792 24.08 4.90 -14.21
C ASP A 792 23.47 3.61 -13.65
N LYS A 793 24.04 2.47 -14.07
CA LYS A 793 23.70 1.14 -13.56
C LYS A 793 24.26 0.96 -12.14
N LYS A 794 23.68 0.03 -11.40
CA LYS A 794 24.13 -0.33 -10.04
C LYS A 794 24.72 -1.74 -10.02
N PRO A 795 25.89 -1.94 -9.39
CA PRO A 795 26.44 -3.27 -9.20
C PRO A 795 25.60 -4.08 -8.22
N TYR A 796 25.58 -5.40 -8.40
CA TYR A 796 25.01 -6.34 -7.45
C TYR A 796 25.99 -6.60 -6.31
N CYS A 797 25.58 -6.29 -5.08
CA CYS A 797 26.35 -6.60 -3.88
C CYS A 797 25.74 -7.81 -3.17
N TYR A 798 26.54 -8.87 -3.00
CA TYR A 798 26.14 -10.03 -2.22
C TYR A 798 26.15 -9.70 -0.73
N SER A 799 25.17 -10.21 0.01
CA SER A 799 25.10 -10.02 1.46
C SER A 799 24.65 -11.32 2.11
N ARG A 800 25.50 -11.88 2.98
CA ARG A 800 25.25 -13.14 3.69
C ARG A 800 23.92 -13.08 4.43
N GLN A 801 23.07 -14.08 4.19
CA GLN A 801 21.70 -14.15 4.71
C GLN A 801 21.56 -15.17 5.84
N PRO A 802 20.43 -15.13 6.60
CA PRO A 802 20.10 -16.20 7.52
C PRO A 802 20.06 -17.56 6.82
N GLU A 803 20.68 -18.57 7.42
CA GLU A 803 20.56 -19.97 7.02
C GLU A 803 19.43 -20.58 7.83
N ILE A 804 18.38 -21.08 7.16
CA ILE A 804 17.24 -21.73 7.82
C ILE A 804 16.88 -23.00 7.07
N VAL A 805 16.93 -24.15 7.75
CA VAL A 805 16.64 -25.47 7.16
C VAL A 805 15.66 -26.21 8.05
N SER A 806 14.58 -26.70 7.47
CA SER A 806 13.63 -27.57 8.18
C SER A 806 14.23 -28.96 8.37
N LEU A 807 13.93 -29.59 9.51
CA LEU A 807 14.34 -30.96 9.85
C LEU A 807 13.08 -31.77 10.21
N GLY A 808 12.20 -31.90 9.23
CA GLY A 808 10.86 -32.49 9.39
C GLY A 808 9.84 -31.55 10.04
N THR A 809 8.72 -32.12 10.48
CA THR A 809 7.54 -31.39 10.98
C THR A 809 7.82 -30.57 12.24
N SER A 810 8.76 -31.00 13.09
CA SER A 810 8.87 -30.49 14.47
C SER A 810 10.16 -29.71 14.79
N ARG A 811 11.18 -29.73 13.92
CA ARG A 811 12.49 -29.11 14.20
C ARG A 811 13.03 -28.37 12.98
N ALA A 812 13.92 -27.42 13.24
CA ALA A 812 14.69 -26.76 12.20
C ALA A 812 16.06 -26.36 12.77
N ILE A 813 16.93 -25.88 11.89
CA ILE A 813 18.17 -25.17 12.22
C ILE A 813 18.08 -23.76 11.69
N PHE A 814 18.53 -22.80 12.51
CA PHE A 814 18.57 -21.39 12.16
C PHE A 814 19.92 -20.79 12.54
N ARG A 815 20.49 -19.99 11.64
CA ARG A 815 21.67 -19.18 11.91
C ARG A 815 21.55 -17.82 11.25
N PHE A 816 21.86 -16.78 12.00
CA PHE A 816 22.08 -15.44 11.46
C PHE A 816 23.20 -14.75 12.23
N HIS A 817 24.28 -14.37 11.53
CA HIS A 817 25.50 -13.89 12.18
C HIS A 817 26.00 -14.91 13.23
N ASN A 818 26.11 -14.48 14.50
CA ASN A 818 26.55 -15.28 15.63
C ASN A 818 25.40 -16.00 16.35
N LEU A 819 24.15 -15.65 16.05
CA LEU A 819 22.98 -16.30 16.63
C LEU A 819 22.77 -17.65 15.95
N ARG A 820 22.66 -18.70 16.76
CA ARG A 820 22.36 -20.07 16.31
C ARG A 820 21.23 -20.63 17.17
N LEU A 821 20.17 -21.10 16.53
CA LEU A 821 19.02 -21.70 17.19
C LEU A 821 18.73 -23.05 16.55
N TYR A 822 18.27 -23.99 17.39
CA TYR A 822 18.06 -25.38 17.01
C TYR A 822 16.70 -25.87 17.52
N GLY A 823 16.14 -26.88 16.85
CA GLY A 823 14.96 -27.58 17.31
C GLY A 823 13.66 -26.78 17.14
N PHE A 824 12.79 -26.83 18.15
CA PHE A 824 11.42 -26.31 18.08
C PHE A 824 11.36 -24.79 17.87
N TRP A 825 12.18 -24.01 18.59
CA TRP A 825 12.19 -22.55 18.43
C TRP A 825 12.69 -22.11 17.05
N ALA A 826 13.68 -22.82 16.50
CA ALA A 826 14.12 -22.61 15.13
C ALA A 826 13.00 -22.96 14.12
N ARG A 827 12.18 -23.97 14.41
CA ARG A 827 11.03 -24.34 13.58
C ARG A 827 9.96 -23.23 13.55
N LEU A 828 9.66 -22.60 14.69
CA LEU A 828 8.73 -21.46 14.73
C LEU A 828 9.26 -20.26 13.93
N ILE A 829 10.56 -19.98 14.01
CA ILE A 829 11.20 -18.94 13.19
C ILE A 829 11.10 -19.30 11.70
N TRP A 830 11.34 -20.56 11.33
CA TRP A 830 11.18 -21.03 9.96
C TRP A 830 9.75 -20.81 9.45
N ILE A 831 8.72 -21.19 10.24
CA ILE A 831 7.30 -21.00 9.87
C ILE A 831 7.02 -19.52 9.65
N GLY A 832 7.41 -18.66 10.59
CA GLY A 832 7.21 -17.21 10.49
C GLY A 832 7.91 -16.61 9.27
N ALA A 833 9.18 -16.96 9.05
CA ALA A 833 9.97 -16.47 7.93
C ALA A 833 9.38 -16.90 6.58
N TYR A 834 9.08 -18.18 6.41
CA TYR A 834 8.55 -18.70 5.14
C TYR A 834 7.11 -18.21 4.88
N SER A 835 6.30 -18.03 5.91
CA SER A 835 4.99 -17.35 5.78
C SER A 835 5.14 -15.96 5.18
N LEU A 836 6.12 -15.18 5.65
CA LEU A 836 6.36 -13.81 5.18
C LEU A 836 6.97 -13.76 3.78
N LEU A 837 7.77 -14.78 3.41
CA LEU A 837 8.39 -14.88 2.09
C LEU A 837 7.39 -15.25 0.99
N VAL A 838 6.28 -15.92 1.32
CA VAL A 838 5.19 -16.20 0.38
C VAL A 838 4.61 -14.88 -0.16
N PRO A 839 4.66 -14.64 -1.49
CA PRO A 839 4.31 -13.34 -2.07
C PRO A 839 2.82 -12.98 -1.99
N GLU A 840 1.92 -13.96 -2.16
CA GLU A 840 0.47 -13.74 -2.25
C GLU A 840 -0.22 -14.09 -0.94
N THR A 841 -1.03 -13.15 -0.42
CA THR A 841 -1.72 -13.31 0.86
C THR A 841 -2.68 -14.50 0.89
N TYR A 842 -3.35 -14.79 -0.24
CA TYR A 842 -4.26 -15.94 -0.36
C TYR A 842 -3.55 -17.27 -0.08
N ASN A 843 -2.45 -17.53 -0.79
CA ASN A 843 -1.65 -18.74 -0.62
C ASN A 843 -0.99 -18.78 0.76
N ARG A 844 -0.54 -17.63 1.29
CA ARG A 844 0.02 -17.55 2.64
C ARG A 844 -0.95 -18.08 3.69
N VAL A 845 -2.22 -17.66 3.65
CA VAL A 845 -3.25 -18.13 4.58
C VAL A 845 -3.47 -19.63 4.40
N ARG A 846 -3.54 -20.12 3.16
CA ARG A 846 -3.72 -21.56 2.88
C ARG A 846 -2.56 -22.41 3.42
N ILE A 847 -1.32 -22.01 3.19
CA ILE A 847 -0.13 -22.71 3.70
C ILE A 847 -0.11 -22.74 5.24
N ILE A 848 -0.43 -21.62 5.89
CA ILE A 848 -0.53 -21.57 7.36
C ILE A 848 -1.61 -22.53 7.85
N MET A 849 -2.76 -22.56 7.18
CA MET A 849 -3.83 -23.50 7.50
C MET A 849 -3.42 -24.95 7.28
N ASP A 850 -2.69 -25.27 6.21
CA ASP A 850 -2.18 -26.63 5.98
C ASP A 850 -1.25 -27.06 7.12
N TRP A 851 -0.34 -26.20 7.58
CA TRP A 851 0.52 -26.52 8.72
C TRP A 851 -0.28 -26.75 10.00
N LEU A 852 -1.28 -25.92 10.29
CA LEU A 852 -2.13 -26.09 11.47
C LEU A 852 -2.96 -27.38 11.40
N LEU A 853 -3.57 -27.65 10.25
CA LEU A 853 -4.36 -28.85 10.04
C LEU A 853 -3.49 -30.11 10.05
N SER A 854 -2.28 -30.05 9.47
CA SER A 854 -1.33 -31.17 9.48
C SER A 854 -0.88 -31.53 10.89
N LEU A 855 -0.74 -30.54 11.79
CA LEU A 855 -0.44 -30.80 13.21
C LEU A 855 -1.58 -31.52 13.94
N VAL A 856 -2.83 -31.25 13.59
CA VAL A 856 -4.03 -31.79 14.27
C VAL A 856 -4.49 -33.10 13.66
N PHE A 857 -4.59 -33.18 12.33
CA PHE A 857 -5.18 -34.29 11.60
C PHE A 857 -4.13 -35.21 10.93
N GLY A 858 -2.86 -34.81 10.93
CA GLY A 858 -1.79 -35.50 10.21
C GLY A 858 -1.77 -35.14 8.72
N ARG A 859 -0.93 -35.85 7.96
CA ARG A 859 -0.74 -35.61 6.53
C ARG A 859 -1.77 -36.39 5.70
N ASP A 860 -2.15 -35.84 4.56
CA ASP A 860 -3.04 -36.49 3.61
C ASP A 860 -2.29 -37.60 2.84
N ILE A 861 -2.87 -38.79 2.80
CA ILE A 861 -2.30 -40.00 2.19
C ILE A 861 -3.10 -40.47 0.97
N THR A 862 -3.94 -39.61 0.40
CA THR A 862 -4.73 -39.93 -0.78
C THR A 862 -3.83 -40.16 -2.00
N LEU A 863 -3.93 -41.35 -2.60
CA LEU A 863 -3.28 -41.67 -3.87
C LEU A 863 -4.06 -41.07 -5.03
N LEU A 864 -3.44 -40.16 -5.80
CA LEU A 864 -4.04 -39.58 -6.99
C LEU A 864 -3.52 -40.32 -8.24
N LYS A 865 -4.37 -41.13 -8.89
CA LYS A 865 -3.95 -41.77 -10.15
C LYS A 865 -3.67 -40.70 -11.22
N PRO A 866 -2.49 -40.71 -11.87
CA PRO A 866 -2.24 -39.83 -13.01
C PRO A 866 -3.29 -40.11 -14.10
N MET A 867 -3.80 -39.06 -14.76
CA MET A 867 -4.49 -39.26 -16.02
C MET A 867 -3.46 -39.78 -17.03
N GLU A 868 -3.63 -41.02 -17.51
CA GLU A 868 -2.90 -41.49 -18.69
C GLU A 868 -3.21 -40.54 -19.85
N GLN A 869 -2.17 -39.90 -20.38
CA GLN A 869 -2.27 -39.28 -21.70
C GLN A 869 -2.42 -40.43 -22.70
N SER A 870 -3.66 -40.74 -23.06
CA SER A 870 -3.95 -41.58 -24.21
C SER A 870 -3.27 -40.92 -25.41
N GLY A 871 -2.27 -41.60 -25.98
CA GLY A 871 -1.65 -41.18 -27.23
C GLY A 871 -2.72 -40.98 -28.31
N PRO A 872 -2.44 -40.22 -29.38
CA PRO A 872 -3.43 -39.90 -30.39
C PRO A 872 -4.01 -41.19 -30.95
N HIS A 873 -5.27 -41.46 -30.64
CA HIS A 873 -6.05 -42.53 -31.23
C HIS A 873 -6.07 -42.22 -32.73
N ARG A 874 -5.25 -42.91 -33.53
CA ARG A 874 -5.39 -42.89 -34.99
C ARG A 874 -6.80 -43.43 -35.28
N PRO A 875 -7.71 -42.65 -35.86
CA PRO A 875 -9.01 -43.17 -36.22
C PRO A 875 -8.76 -44.26 -37.27
N GLY A 876 -9.14 -45.50 -36.92
CA GLY A 876 -9.11 -46.62 -37.84
C GLY A 876 -9.89 -46.26 -39.10
N ARG A 877 -9.29 -46.50 -40.27
CA ARG A 877 -9.98 -46.46 -41.56
C ARG A 877 -11.14 -47.46 -41.52
N SER A 878 -12.35 -46.96 -41.24
CA SER A 878 -13.56 -47.68 -41.59
C SER A 878 -13.68 -47.67 -43.12
N ARG A 879 -13.35 -48.81 -43.73
CA ARG A 879 -13.83 -49.16 -45.07
C ARG A 879 -15.31 -49.51 -44.93
N TYR A 880 -16.19 -48.72 -45.52
CA TYR A 880 -17.53 -49.19 -45.86
C TYR A 880 -17.42 -50.11 -47.08
N PRO A 881 -17.95 -51.35 -47.06
CA PRO A 881 -18.36 -52.03 -48.28
C PRO A 881 -19.71 -51.45 -48.74
N GLY A 882 -19.94 -51.47 -50.05
CA GLY A 882 -21.18 -51.02 -50.69
C GLY A 882 -22.39 -51.93 -50.44
#